data_AF-A0A2D7DHV7-F1
#
_entry.id   AF-A0A2D7DHV7-F1
#
_cell.length_a   1.000
_cell.length_b   1.000
_cell.length_c   1.000
_cell.angle_alpha   90.00
_cell.angle_beta   90.00
_cell.angle_gamma   90.00
#
_symmetry.space_group_name_H-M   'P 1'
#
loop_
_entity.id
_entity.type
_entity.pdbx_description
1 polymer ?
#
loop_
_entity_poly.entity_id
_entity_poly.type
_entity_poly.pdbx_seq_one_letter_code
_entity_poly.pdbx_strand_id
1 'polypeptide(L)'
;MPNHSLSLKGLKQVSLLLSVVSSWTYVGAQISDPIPGDVPFGTMRIELTEFAQIPASSGGGTGHARINHLKPDGTGRLFVNDLRGRMYLVSEGNADVYLDLEAEVGNAFRDSPGLGTGFTSFAFHPDFATNGVFYTAHAESGGTATADFPISGSTDLQGVITEWTATTPTAATWSGTRRELLRVDLVGTIHGTQEISFNTAASSSSDDYGMLYICIGDAQSPNRGRSELTHRLDGVLGSILRIDPMGTNSVNGNYGIPVDNPWASDGDPNTFGEIYAYGFRNPHRISWDADDETIMFAGEIGERNVEEINLIEAGNDYGWSEREGTFIINGDWENNPSAGDNDEVFELPANDDTLGFTYPIAQWDHDEGIAAIGGYVYRGSSHPDIVGQYIFADLADGGKLYHLDAGSVVQNTQMSFERIRLVFNGNTYDRMSQVTVSGTGNRDSDLRFGYDENNELYIISKYDGKVYSISGAVVGSIPKAVGENAGSTTITLADGSVIDAEVGDTVFDGENALGTIVSIDGSVITLEGPLAEVLAAGTTLSFDNLSTGADVQFVNIATRGLVGANAGDELIGGFVLLGENPQEVLIRGLGPDLTERGVAGALVDPVIEVRNLAGVVVATGDDWGDEANAADIAAAIAELSSDPASALADGSADAAILVTLEPNDVYTVVVSGKGGSGVALVEVFEKDQ
;
A
#
# COMPACT_ATOMS: atom_id res chain seq x y z
N MET A 1 56.25 -5.60 -4.39
CA MET A 1 57.15 -5.68 -3.22
C MET A 1 56.32 -5.37 -1.97
N PRO A 2 56.46 -6.04 -0.81
CA PRO A 2 57.02 -7.36 -0.50
C PRO A 2 55.95 -8.37 0.03
N ASN A 3 56.44 -9.59 0.27
CA ASN A 3 55.83 -10.84 0.75
C ASN A 3 55.08 -10.76 2.10
N HIS A 4 54.22 -11.75 2.39
CA HIS A 4 54.48 -12.76 3.42
C HIS A 4 53.59 -14.01 3.24
N SER A 5 54.21 -15.14 2.92
CA SER A 5 53.63 -16.47 3.04
C SER A 5 53.69 -16.94 4.50
N LEU A 6 52.65 -17.64 4.98
CA LEU A 6 52.80 -18.66 6.02
C LEU A 6 51.75 -19.75 5.82
N SER A 7 52.24 -20.94 5.48
CA SER A 7 51.50 -22.20 5.43
C SER A 7 51.60 -22.88 6.79
N LEU A 8 50.51 -23.50 7.26
CA LEU A 8 50.58 -24.65 8.17
C LEU A 8 49.59 -25.71 7.73
N LYS A 9 50.12 -26.90 7.40
CA LYS A 9 49.39 -28.16 7.25
C LYS A 9 49.41 -28.93 8.57
N GLY A 10 48.25 -29.46 8.97
CA GLY A 10 48.12 -30.79 9.59
C GLY A 10 47.86 -30.86 11.09
N LEU A 11 46.66 -31.31 11.49
CA LEU A 11 46.37 -32.38 12.46
C LEU A 11 44.85 -32.56 12.64
N LYS A 12 44.39 -33.82 12.68
CA LYS A 12 43.03 -34.22 13.09
C LYS A 12 42.96 -34.31 14.62
N GLN A 13 41.93 -33.77 15.27
CA GLN A 13 41.22 -34.45 16.38
C GLN A 13 39.96 -33.71 16.88
N VAL A 14 38.94 -34.53 17.16
CA VAL A 14 37.95 -34.46 18.27
C VAL A 14 36.82 -33.43 18.17
N SER A 15 35.64 -33.94 17.85
CA SER A 15 34.35 -33.34 18.18
C SER A 15 34.25 -33.10 19.69
N LEU A 16 34.17 -31.83 20.08
CA LEU A 16 33.72 -31.39 21.38
C LEU A 16 32.34 -30.76 21.16
N LEU A 17 31.27 -31.38 21.66
CA LEU A 17 29.98 -30.68 21.80
C LEU A 17 30.17 -29.65 22.91
N LEU A 18 30.42 -28.41 22.52
CA LEU A 18 30.26 -27.25 23.36
C LEU A 18 28.91 -26.64 22.96
N SER A 19 27.93 -26.64 23.86
CA SER A 19 26.75 -25.79 23.72
C SER A 19 27.23 -24.35 23.87
N VAL A 20 27.62 -23.75 22.76
CA VAL A 20 27.70 -22.30 22.66
C VAL A 20 26.27 -21.85 22.46
N VAL A 21 25.68 -21.23 23.49
CA VAL A 21 24.57 -20.31 23.27
C VAL A 21 25.23 -19.11 22.58
N SER A 22 25.33 -19.17 21.26
CA SER A 22 25.70 -18.01 20.47
C SER A 22 24.43 -17.18 20.37
N SER A 23 24.38 -16.06 21.08
CA SER A 23 23.56 -14.93 20.67
C SER A 23 24.05 -14.55 19.27
N TRP A 24 23.34 -15.00 18.24
CA TRP A 24 23.49 -14.42 16.92
C TRP A 24 22.89 -13.03 17.04
N THR A 25 23.71 -12.00 16.95
CA THR A 25 23.19 -10.68 16.56
C THR A 25 22.71 -10.87 15.13
N TYR A 26 21.41 -10.83 14.90
CA TYR A 26 20.88 -10.61 13.56
C TYR A 26 21.51 -9.30 13.06
N VAL A 27 22.33 -9.38 12.01
CA VAL A 27 22.81 -8.19 11.31
C VAL A 27 22.38 -8.41 9.86
N GLY A 28 21.06 -8.28 9.65
CA GLY A 28 20.50 -8.22 8.31
C GLY A 28 21.04 -6.99 7.58
N ALA A 29 21.18 -7.08 6.25
CA ALA A 29 21.40 -5.88 5.46
C ALA A 29 20.10 -5.05 5.51
N GLN A 30 20.23 -3.74 5.67
CA GLN A 30 19.11 -2.82 5.52
C GLN A 30 18.47 -3.00 4.14
N ILE A 31 17.14 -3.02 4.10
CA ILE A 31 16.38 -2.99 2.86
C ILE A 31 16.07 -1.52 2.55
N SER A 32 16.49 -1.05 1.38
CA SER A 32 16.33 0.36 0.98
C SER A 32 15.05 0.65 0.21
N ASP A 33 14.42 -0.39 -0.32
CA ASP A 33 13.18 -0.41 -1.12
C ASP A 33 12.45 -1.70 -0.73
N PRO A 34 11.79 -1.73 0.44
CA PRO A 34 11.10 -2.91 0.95
C PRO A 34 10.01 -3.48 0.05
N ILE A 35 9.31 -2.63 -0.72
CA ILE A 35 8.20 -3.07 -1.57
C ILE A 35 8.41 -2.48 -2.97
N PRO A 36 9.22 -3.14 -3.82
CA PRO A 36 9.61 -2.58 -5.10
C PRO A 36 8.45 -2.55 -6.10
N GLY A 37 8.28 -1.37 -6.71
CA GLY A 37 7.44 -1.15 -7.88
C GLY A 37 6.08 -0.52 -7.58
N ASP A 38 5.58 0.21 -8.58
CA ASP A 38 4.37 1.01 -8.40
C ASP A 38 3.09 0.16 -8.27
N VAL A 39 2.14 0.65 -7.48
CA VAL A 39 0.80 0.04 -7.43
C VAL A 39 0.10 0.31 -8.76
N PRO A 40 -0.30 -0.74 -9.53
CA PRO A 40 -0.83 -0.56 -10.85
C PRO A 40 -2.20 0.10 -10.83
N PHE A 41 -2.53 0.87 -11.87
CA PHE A 41 -3.89 1.31 -12.10
C PHE A 41 -4.78 0.16 -12.53
N GLY A 42 -5.91 0.04 -11.83
CA GLY A 42 -6.99 -0.86 -12.18
C GLY A 42 -7.90 -0.30 -13.25
N THR A 43 -9.03 -0.99 -13.42
CA THR A 43 -10.13 -0.63 -14.32
C THR A 43 -11.15 0.31 -13.70
N MET A 44 -11.10 0.53 -12.38
CA MET A 44 -12.08 1.34 -11.67
C MET A 44 -11.91 2.83 -11.93
N ARG A 45 -13.04 3.52 -12.15
CA ARG A 45 -13.14 4.98 -12.20
C ARG A 45 -14.22 5.48 -11.28
N ILE A 46 -13.93 6.56 -10.56
CA ILE A 46 -14.88 7.27 -9.68
C ILE A 46 -15.07 8.69 -10.22
N GLU A 47 -16.28 8.99 -10.66
CA GLU A 47 -16.68 10.33 -11.07
C GLU A 47 -17.15 11.15 -9.86
N LEU A 48 -16.62 12.35 -9.74
CA LEU A 48 -16.87 13.26 -8.64
C LEU A 48 -17.67 14.46 -9.11
N THR A 49 -18.57 14.92 -8.24
CA THR A 49 -19.22 16.23 -8.33
C THR A 49 -19.04 16.96 -7.01
N GLU A 50 -18.87 18.28 -7.06
CA GLU A 50 -18.81 19.09 -5.83
C GLU A 50 -20.17 19.03 -5.11
N PHE A 51 -20.17 18.60 -3.85
CA PHE A 51 -21.36 18.49 -3.03
C PHE A 51 -21.55 19.73 -2.14
N ALA A 52 -20.50 20.16 -1.45
CA ALA A 52 -20.55 21.35 -0.59
C ALA A 52 -19.15 21.96 -0.35
N GLN A 53 -19.11 23.28 -0.22
CA GLN A 53 -17.94 24.03 0.27
C GLN A 53 -18.14 24.39 1.74
N ILE A 54 -17.23 23.94 2.60
CA ILE A 54 -17.28 24.29 4.02
C ILE A 54 -16.72 25.72 4.23
N PRO A 55 -17.37 26.56 5.05
CA PRO A 55 -16.92 27.93 5.29
C PRO A 55 -15.50 27.99 5.82
N ALA A 56 -14.68 28.86 5.22
CA ALA A 56 -13.31 29.15 5.68
C ALA A 56 -13.27 29.47 7.19
N SER A 57 -12.35 28.84 7.91
CA SER A 57 -12.33 28.91 9.38
C SER A 57 -11.13 29.65 9.97
N SER A 58 -10.18 30.13 9.15
CA SER A 58 -9.07 30.98 9.61
C SER A 58 -8.44 31.79 8.47
N GLY A 59 -7.55 32.73 8.80
CA GLY A 59 -6.73 33.47 7.82
C GLY A 59 -5.31 32.92 7.60
N GLY A 60 -4.97 31.73 8.10
CA GLY A 60 -3.63 31.11 7.97
C GLY A 60 -3.67 29.81 7.16
N GLY A 61 -2.55 29.46 6.51
CA GLY A 61 -2.48 28.33 5.57
C GLY A 61 -3.24 28.64 4.27
N THR A 62 -3.99 27.66 3.73
CA THR A 62 -4.87 27.87 2.57
C THR A 62 -6.09 28.75 2.87
N GLY A 63 -6.37 29.01 4.16
CA GLY A 63 -7.56 29.74 4.61
C GLY A 63 -8.84 28.90 4.66
N HIS A 64 -8.85 27.73 4.01
CA HIS A 64 -10.00 26.81 4.01
C HIS A 64 -10.18 26.08 5.35
N ALA A 65 -11.38 25.52 5.56
CA ALA A 65 -11.68 24.70 6.74
C ALA A 65 -10.86 23.41 6.72
N ARG A 66 -10.30 23.04 7.88
CA ARG A 66 -9.52 21.81 8.03
C ARG A 66 -10.44 20.63 8.30
N ILE A 67 -11.27 20.30 7.31
CA ILE A 67 -12.30 19.27 7.46
C ILE A 67 -11.73 17.84 7.51
N ASN A 68 -12.35 16.96 8.30
CA ASN A 68 -11.75 15.65 8.61
C ASN A 68 -12.65 14.44 8.39
N HIS A 69 -13.95 14.56 8.67
CA HIS A 69 -14.96 13.52 8.49
C HIS A 69 -16.25 14.12 7.95
N LEU A 70 -16.99 13.32 7.20
CA LEU A 70 -18.43 13.50 6.98
C LEU A 70 -19.14 12.24 7.50
N LYS A 71 -20.06 12.41 8.45
CA LYS A 71 -20.80 11.28 9.06
C LYS A 71 -22.28 11.63 9.22
N PRO A 72 -23.17 10.64 9.13
CA PRO A 72 -24.59 10.83 9.40
C PRO A 72 -24.90 10.79 10.90
N ASP A 73 -26.12 11.20 11.28
CA ASP A 73 -26.59 11.21 12.67
C ASP A 73 -27.67 10.17 13.01
N GLY A 74 -28.05 9.31 12.08
CA GLY A 74 -29.16 8.36 12.21
C GLY A 74 -30.55 8.94 11.84
N THR A 75 -30.61 10.16 11.30
CA THR A 75 -31.84 10.83 10.83
C THR A 75 -31.81 11.32 9.37
N GLY A 76 -30.74 11.01 8.64
CA GLY A 76 -30.45 11.39 7.26
C GLY A 76 -29.65 12.69 7.13
N ARG A 77 -29.19 13.28 8.24
CA ARG A 77 -28.46 14.55 8.24
C ARG A 77 -26.97 14.30 8.27
N LEU A 78 -26.21 15.07 7.48
CA LEU A 78 -24.76 14.94 7.37
C LEU A 78 -24.04 16.02 8.16
N PHE A 79 -22.96 15.63 8.83
CA PHE A 79 -22.15 16.54 9.64
C PHE A 79 -20.69 16.48 9.22
N VAL A 80 -20.01 17.62 9.28
CA VAL A 80 -18.57 17.73 9.02
C VAL A 80 -17.89 18.45 10.17
N ASN A 81 -16.80 17.89 10.71
CA ASN A 81 -15.94 18.60 11.65
C ASN A 81 -14.79 19.29 10.93
N ASP A 82 -14.46 20.50 11.40
CA ASP A 82 -13.23 21.20 11.13
C ASP A 82 -12.32 21.09 12.35
N LEU A 83 -11.05 20.72 12.14
CA LEU A 83 -10.05 20.63 13.20
C LEU A 83 -9.92 21.91 14.02
N ARG A 84 -10.32 23.07 13.48
CA ARG A 84 -10.34 24.33 14.22
C ARG A 84 -11.49 24.48 15.22
N GLY A 85 -12.33 23.45 15.38
CA GLY A 85 -13.30 23.37 16.48
C GLY A 85 -14.75 23.59 16.08
N ARG A 86 -15.09 23.69 14.79
CA ARG A 86 -16.50 23.80 14.37
C ARG A 86 -17.00 22.48 13.80
N MET A 87 -18.26 22.16 14.11
CA MET A 87 -19.03 21.13 13.43
C MET A 87 -20.11 21.80 12.59
N TYR A 88 -20.27 21.36 11.35
CA TYR A 88 -21.23 21.90 10.39
C TYR A 88 -22.30 20.86 10.09
N LEU A 89 -23.56 21.28 10.02
CA LEU A 89 -24.65 20.54 9.37
C LEU A 89 -24.56 20.84 7.86
N VAL A 90 -24.41 19.79 7.06
CA VAL A 90 -24.09 19.88 5.63
C VAL A 90 -25.23 19.32 4.78
N SER A 91 -25.51 20.00 3.67
CA SER A 91 -26.39 19.55 2.60
C SER A 91 -25.85 20.06 1.26
N GLU A 92 -26.43 19.64 0.14
CA GLU A 92 -25.98 20.08 -1.18
C GLU A 92 -25.91 21.62 -1.27
N GLY A 93 -24.71 22.13 -1.53
CA GLY A 93 -24.40 23.55 -1.63
C GLY A 93 -24.43 24.35 -0.32
N ASN A 94 -24.71 23.75 0.84
CA ASN A 94 -24.90 24.47 2.11
C ASN A 94 -24.16 23.82 3.28
N ALA A 95 -23.62 24.65 4.18
CA ALA A 95 -22.98 24.21 5.41
C ALA A 95 -23.19 25.24 6.52
N ASP A 96 -23.99 24.88 7.52
CA ASP A 96 -24.36 25.72 8.66
C ASP A 96 -23.66 25.24 9.93
N VAL A 97 -23.16 26.16 10.77
CA VAL A 97 -22.52 25.78 12.03
C VAL A 97 -23.54 25.13 12.97
N TYR A 98 -23.30 23.88 13.34
CA TYR A 98 -24.09 23.15 14.33
C TYR A 98 -23.51 23.32 15.74
N LEU A 99 -22.20 23.12 15.92
CA LEU A 99 -21.48 23.21 17.20
C LEU A 99 -20.19 24.01 17.03
N ASP A 100 -19.89 24.90 17.98
CA ASP A 100 -18.58 25.55 18.13
C ASP A 100 -17.88 24.96 19.37
N LEU A 101 -17.18 23.85 19.17
CA LEU A 101 -16.47 23.11 20.21
C LEU A 101 -15.32 23.93 20.80
N GLU A 102 -14.60 24.71 19.97
CA GLU A 102 -13.55 25.62 20.45
C GLU A 102 -14.13 26.58 21.48
N ALA A 103 -15.28 27.20 21.19
CA ALA A 103 -15.93 28.13 22.10
C ALA A 103 -16.38 27.45 23.42
N GLU A 104 -16.87 26.22 23.34
CA GLU A 104 -17.30 25.45 24.51
C GLU A 104 -16.09 25.02 25.38
N VAL A 105 -15.00 24.52 24.79
CA VAL A 105 -13.78 24.10 25.53
C VAL A 105 -12.97 25.30 26.04
N GLY A 106 -12.90 26.38 25.26
CA GLY A 106 -12.17 27.59 25.59
C GLY A 106 -10.65 27.43 25.55
N ASN A 107 -9.95 28.10 26.47
CA ASN A 107 -8.49 28.24 26.44
C ASN A 107 -7.68 26.94 26.51
N ALA A 108 -8.30 25.80 26.84
CA ALA A 108 -7.63 24.50 26.85
C ALA A 108 -7.46 23.93 25.43
N PHE A 109 -8.39 24.23 24.51
CA PHE A 109 -8.43 23.69 23.15
C PHE A 109 -7.17 24.04 22.36
N ARG A 110 -6.60 23.06 21.64
CA ARG A 110 -5.40 23.25 20.82
C ARG A 110 -5.62 22.65 19.45
N ASP A 111 -5.46 23.46 18.41
CA ASP A 111 -5.53 23.08 17.00
C ASP A 111 -4.18 23.28 16.27
N SER A 112 -3.10 23.45 17.04
CA SER A 112 -1.72 23.70 16.61
C SER A 112 -0.74 22.81 17.40
N PRO A 113 0.45 22.48 16.87
CA PRO A 113 1.12 23.03 15.70
C PRO A 113 0.71 22.44 14.33
N GLY A 114 -0.12 21.40 14.26
CA GLY A 114 -0.24 20.58 13.03
C GLY A 114 -1.65 20.34 12.47
N LEU A 115 -1.69 19.61 11.35
CA LEU A 115 -2.89 19.21 10.59
C LEU A 115 -3.64 17.99 11.17
N GLY A 116 -3.17 17.45 12.29
CA GLY A 116 -3.80 16.35 13.05
C GLY A 116 -4.14 16.72 14.49
N THR A 117 -4.08 18.00 14.85
CA THR A 117 -4.38 18.52 16.19
C THR A 117 -5.65 19.37 16.12
N GLY A 118 -6.49 19.31 17.15
CA GLY A 118 -7.74 20.09 17.21
C GLY A 118 -8.93 19.20 17.46
N PHE A 119 -10.06 19.52 16.84
CA PHE A 119 -11.26 18.68 16.85
C PHE A 119 -11.09 17.54 15.83
N THR A 120 -10.58 16.39 16.28
CA THR A 120 -10.09 15.33 15.40
C THR A 120 -11.20 14.44 14.87
N SER A 121 -12.15 13.99 15.69
CA SER A 121 -13.24 13.13 15.24
C SER A 121 -14.52 13.32 16.06
N PHE A 122 -15.63 12.82 15.56
CA PHE A 122 -16.92 12.77 16.25
C PHE A 122 -17.69 11.50 15.87
N ALA A 123 -18.62 11.09 16.72
CA ALA A 123 -19.53 9.98 16.47
C ALA A 123 -20.88 10.23 17.14
N PHE A 124 -21.98 10.06 16.40
CA PHE A 124 -23.32 10.04 16.99
C PHE A 124 -23.59 8.67 17.59
N HIS A 125 -24.18 8.62 18.78
CA HIS A 125 -24.66 7.36 19.34
C HIS A 125 -25.68 6.74 18.37
N PRO A 126 -25.73 5.40 18.17
CA PRO A 126 -26.70 4.78 17.25
C PRO A 126 -28.15 5.19 17.52
N ASP A 127 -28.50 5.39 18.80
CA ASP A 127 -29.79 5.92 19.25
C ASP A 127 -29.92 7.47 19.29
N PHE A 128 -29.03 8.24 18.64
CA PHE A 128 -28.98 9.72 18.75
C PHE A 128 -30.33 10.39 18.52
N ALA A 129 -31.11 9.91 17.54
CA ALA A 129 -32.44 10.43 17.26
C ALA A 129 -33.38 10.43 18.48
N THR A 130 -33.16 9.52 19.44
CA THR A 130 -33.96 9.35 20.65
C THR A 130 -33.29 9.86 21.91
N ASN A 131 -31.98 9.68 22.05
CA ASN A 131 -31.24 10.03 23.28
C ASN A 131 -30.48 11.38 23.19
N GLY A 132 -30.28 11.89 21.97
CA GLY A 132 -29.53 13.13 21.71
C GLY A 132 -28.04 13.05 22.01
N VAL A 133 -27.48 11.85 22.20
CA VAL A 133 -26.10 11.65 22.63
C VAL A 133 -25.14 11.53 21.45
N PHE A 134 -24.06 12.30 21.48
CA PHE A 134 -22.94 12.18 20.55
C PHE A 134 -21.62 12.47 21.24
N TYR A 135 -20.51 12.12 20.59
CA TYR A 135 -19.17 12.17 21.16
C TYR A 135 -18.24 12.96 20.24
N THR A 136 -17.28 13.65 20.84
CA THR A 136 -16.19 14.31 20.12
C THR A 136 -14.85 13.93 20.71
N ALA A 137 -13.85 13.79 19.86
CA ALA A 137 -12.45 13.71 20.22
C ALA A 137 -11.77 15.05 19.89
N HIS A 138 -11.04 15.63 20.86
CA HIS A 138 -10.27 16.84 20.62
C HIS A 138 -8.97 16.88 21.42
N ALA A 139 -8.06 17.75 20.98
CA ALA A 139 -6.81 18.01 21.68
C ALA A 139 -6.90 19.23 22.60
N GLU A 140 -6.32 19.09 23.78
CA GLU A 140 -6.08 20.16 24.75
C GLU A 140 -4.58 20.29 25.08
N SER A 141 -4.19 21.37 25.75
CA SER A 141 -2.82 21.50 26.25
C SER A 141 -2.48 20.41 27.26
N GLY A 142 -1.22 19.98 27.29
CA GLY A 142 -0.73 19.09 28.33
C GLY A 142 -0.98 19.63 29.73
N GLY A 143 -1.44 18.74 30.62
CA GLY A 143 -1.64 19.04 32.04
C GLY A 143 -2.81 19.98 32.36
N THR A 144 -3.81 20.12 31.48
CA THR A 144 -5.03 20.89 31.80
C THR A 144 -5.88 20.20 32.87
N ALA A 145 -5.88 18.87 32.90
CA ALA A 145 -6.47 18.07 33.97
C ALA A 145 -5.68 16.77 34.20
N THR A 146 -6.05 15.99 35.23
CA THR A 146 -5.50 14.65 35.45
C THR A 146 -6.05 13.72 34.36
N ALA A 147 -5.17 13.04 33.64
CA ALA A 147 -5.56 12.03 32.65
C ALA A 147 -5.97 10.72 33.32
N ASP A 148 -6.93 10.02 32.70
CA ASP A 148 -7.28 8.65 33.04
C ASP A 148 -6.18 7.68 32.61
N PHE A 149 -5.49 8.02 31.52
CA PHE A 149 -4.33 7.30 31.01
C PHE A 149 -3.10 8.22 31.04
N PRO A 150 -2.47 8.39 32.23
CA PRO A 150 -1.30 9.23 32.38
C PRO A 150 -0.06 8.55 31.81
N ILE A 151 0.89 9.35 31.33
CA ILE A 151 2.23 8.88 30.96
C ILE A 151 3.25 9.32 32.00
N SER A 152 4.38 8.63 32.06
CA SER A 152 5.52 9.10 32.85
C SER A 152 6.24 10.25 32.13
N GLY A 153 6.63 11.29 32.87
CA GLY A 153 7.40 12.42 32.34
C GLY A 153 6.55 13.60 31.87
N SER A 154 6.93 14.21 30.75
CA SER A 154 6.27 15.39 30.20
C SER A 154 5.13 15.04 29.25
N THR A 155 4.04 15.80 29.37
CA THR A 155 2.86 15.72 28.50
C THR A 155 2.77 17.02 27.69
N ASP A 156 2.82 16.92 26.36
CA ASP A 156 2.74 18.09 25.46
C ASP A 156 1.27 18.44 25.18
N LEU A 157 0.43 17.44 24.92
CA LEU A 157 -1.01 17.56 24.68
C LEU A 157 -1.80 16.52 25.48
N GLN A 158 -3.11 16.74 25.60
CA GLN A 158 -4.04 15.73 26.10
C GLN A 158 -5.12 15.48 25.05
N GLY A 159 -5.39 14.21 24.74
CA GLY A 159 -6.54 13.79 23.96
C GLY A 159 -7.75 13.64 24.87
N VAL A 160 -8.89 14.21 24.48
CA VAL A 160 -10.10 14.26 25.32
C VAL A 160 -11.29 13.75 24.53
N ILE A 161 -12.01 12.79 25.11
CA ILE A 161 -13.32 12.34 24.62
C ILE A 161 -14.40 13.01 25.44
N THR A 162 -15.29 13.74 24.77
CA THR A 162 -16.42 14.44 25.40
C THR A 162 -17.73 13.86 24.90
N GLU A 163 -18.61 13.52 25.83
CA GLU A 163 -20.01 13.21 25.56
C GLU A 163 -20.83 14.49 25.57
N TRP A 164 -21.74 14.62 24.61
CA TRP A 164 -22.67 15.73 24.46
C TRP A 164 -24.10 15.20 24.41
N THR A 165 -25.02 15.88 25.06
CA THR A 165 -26.45 15.55 25.04
C THR A 165 -27.23 16.73 24.47
N ALA A 166 -27.68 16.61 23.23
CA ALA A 166 -28.51 17.60 22.57
C ALA A 166 -29.91 17.63 23.20
N THR A 167 -30.37 18.83 23.58
CA THR A 167 -31.73 19.04 24.13
C THR A 167 -32.81 18.72 23.10
N THR A 168 -32.53 18.99 21.82
CA THR A 168 -33.43 18.68 20.70
C THR A 168 -32.56 18.10 19.58
N PRO A 169 -32.49 16.76 19.44
CA PRO A 169 -31.58 16.10 18.50
C PRO A 169 -31.74 16.64 17.07
N THR A 170 -32.98 16.84 16.62
CA THR A 170 -33.32 17.33 15.27
C THR A 170 -33.13 18.82 15.04
N ALA A 171 -32.64 19.59 16.02
CA ALA A 171 -32.40 21.03 15.83
C ALA A 171 -31.23 21.26 14.86
N ALA A 172 -31.29 22.38 14.11
CA ALA A 172 -30.24 22.76 13.16
C ALA A 172 -28.98 23.34 13.84
N THR A 173 -29.10 23.75 15.11
CA THR A 173 -27.98 24.21 15.93
C THR A 173 -27.99 23.47 17.26
N TRP A 174 -26.80 23.18 17.77
CA TRP A 174 -26.63 22.50 19.04
C TRP A 174 -27.08 23.36 20.23
N SER A 175 -27.69 22.71 21.21
CA SER A 175 -27.86 23.22 22.58
C SER A 175 -28.03 22.03 23.51
N GLY A 176 -27.41 22.06 24.69
CA GLY A 176 -27.43 20.89 25.54
C GLY A 176 -26.45 20.93 26.70
N THR A 177 -26.11 19.74 27.17
CA THR A 177 -25.10 19.50 28.21
C THR A 177 -23.94 18.72 27.63
N ARG A 178 -22.81 18.71 28.34
CA ARG A 178 -21.66 17.88 28.01
C ARG A 178 -20.98 17.36 29.26
N ARG A 179 -20.25 16.25 29.14
CA ARG A 179 -19.35 15.72 30.17
C ARG A 179 -18.09 15.14 29.52
N GLU A 180 -16.96 15.28 30.20
CA GLU A 180 -15.73 14.56 29.82
C GLU A 180 -15.91 13.07 30.15
N LEU A 181 -15.58 12.22 29.18
CA LEU A 181 -15.70 10.77 29.31
C LEU A 181 -14.36 10.16 29.73
N LEU A 182 -13.30 10.50 28.99
CA LEU A 182 -11.94 10.12 29.32
C LEU A 182 -10.90 11.08 28.73
N ARG A 183 -9.69 11.02 29.29
CA ARG A 183 -8.53 11.82 28.91
C ARG A 183 -7.25 11.00 28.87
N VAL A 184 -6.45 11.22 27.82
CA VAL A 184 -5.17 10.54 27.56
C VAL A 184 -4.04 11.57 27.53
N ASP A 185 -2.94 11.31 28.25
CA ASP A 185 -1.73 12.10 28.10
C ASP A 185 -0.98 11.74 26.82
N LEU A 186 -0.55 12.75 26.06
CA LEU A 186 0.19 12.59 24.81
C LEU A 186 1.57 13.25 24.95
N VAL A 187 2.63 12.48 24.70
CA VAL A 187 4.02 12.96 24.82
C VAL A 187 4.41 13.94 23.71
N GLY A 188 3.77 13.82 22.54
CA GLY A 188 3.98 14.66 21.37
C GLY A 188 2.72 15.38 20.92
N THR A 189 2.82 16.02 19.75
CA THR A 189 1.79 16.90 19.19
C THR A 189 1.11 16.35 17.93
N ILE A 190 1.55 15.17 17.48
CA ILE A 190 1.00 14.40 16.37
C ILE A 190 0.70 12.97 16.88
N HIS A 191 -0.05 12.19 16.09
CA HIS A 191 -0.47 10.83 16.45
C HIS A 191 -1.23 10.78 17.79
N GLY A 192 -2.10 11.76 18.01
CA GLY A 192 -2.95 11.82 19.20
C GLY A 192 -4.19 10.93 19.06
N THR A 193 -5.31 11.39 19.60
CA THR A 193 -6.61 10.73 19.39
C THR A 193 -7.10 10.95 17.96
N GLN A 194 -7.27 9.84 17.22
CA GLN A 194 -7.64 9.83 15.82
C GLN A 194 -9.15 9.63 15.65
N GLU A 195 -9.56 8.50 15.08
CA GLU A 195 -10.96 8.19 14.85
C GLU A 195 -11.67 7.74 16.12
N ILE A 196 -12.88 8.26 16.32
CA ILE A 196 -13.87 7.64 17.20
C ILE A 196 -15.07 7.21 16.35
N SER A 197 -15.57 6.00 16.59
CA SER A 197 -16.73 5.48 15.87
C SER A 197 -17.43 4.40 16.68
N PHE A 198 -18.74 4.29 16.47
CA PHE A 198 -19.46 3.06 16.80
C PHE A 198 -19.31 2.08 15.65
N ASN A 199 -19.49 0.79 15.92
CA ASN A 199 -19.67 -0.20 14.87
C ASN A 199 -20.95 0.12 14.09
N THR A 200 -20.79 0.60 12.86
CA THR A 200 -21.91 1.06 12.01
C THR A 200 -22.74 -0.09 11.45
N ALA A 201 -22.17 -1.30 11.43
CA ALA A 201 -22.83 -2.51 10.98
C ALA A 201 -23.57 -3.23 12.13
N ALA A 202 -23.27 -2.89 13.38
CA ALA A 202 -23.86 -3.53 14.54
C ALA A 202 -25.37 -3.31 14.62
N SER A 203 -26.13 -4.40 14.68
CA SER A 203 -27.58 -4.35 14.89
C SER A 203 -27.92 -4.09 16.36
N SER A 204 -29.10 -3.56 16.68
CA SER A 204 -29.54 -3.33 18.08
C SER A 204 -29.56 -4.57 19.01
N SER A 205 -29.41 -5.77 18.46
CA SER A 205 -29.29 -7.03 19.21
C SER A 205 -27.86 -7.53 19.36
N SER A 206 -26.90 -6.89 18.68
CA SER A 206 -25.48 -7.20 18.78
C SER A 206 -24.94 -6.74 20.14
N ASP A 207 -24.04 -7.52 20.73
CA ASP A 207 -23.33 -7.11 21.94
C ASP A 207 -22.39 -5.91 21.68
N ASP A 208 -22.06 -5.66 20.41
CA ASP A 208 -21.25 -4.52 19.97
C ASP A 208 -22.08 -3.24 19.71
N TYR A 209 -23.40 -3.33 19.80
CA TYR A 209 -24.27 -2.17 19.59
C TYR A 209 -24.06 -1.12 20.67
N GLY A 210 -23.74 0.10 20.25
CA GLY A 210 -23.48 1.20 21.18
C GLY A 210 -22.12 1.14 21.86
N MET A 211 -21.21 0.26 21.42
CA MET A 211 -19.82 0.27 21.86
C MET A 211 -19.01 1.31 21.07
N LEU A 212 -18.28 2.17 21.78
CA LEU A 212 -17.47 3.24 21.19
C LEU A 212 -16.03 2.77 21.04
N TYR A 213 -15.53 2.78 19.81
CA TYR A 213 -14.14 2.54 19.49
C TYR A 213 -13.36 3.85 19.42
N ILE A 214 -12.14 3.86 19.95
CA ILE A 214 -11.29 5.05 20.06
C ILE A 214 -9.88 4.70 19.61
N CYS A 215 -9.43 5.31 18.51
CA CYS A 215 -8.08 5.13 18.00
C CYS A 215 -7.11 6.12 18.68
N ILE A 216 -6.05 5.60 19.28
CA ILE A 216 -5.00 6.38 19.94
C ILE A 216 -3.66 6.04 19.27
N GLY A 217 -3.04 7.04 18.64
CA GLY A 217 -1.70 6.88 18.09
C GLY A 217 -0.63 6.82 19.18
N ASP A 218 0.61 6.60 18.76
CA ASP A 218 1.78 6.48 19.62
C ASP A 218 2.22 7.81 20.24
N ALA A 219 1.54 8.92 19.93
CA ALA A 219 1.86 10.28 20.33
C ALA A 219 3.30 10.71 20.01
N GLN A 220 3.89 10.22 18.92
CA GLN A 220 5.27 10.51 18.51
C GLN A 220 6.31 9.98 19.52
N SER A 221 5.96 8.94 20.27
CA SER A 221 6.78 8.44 21.39
C SER A 221 8.16 7.99 20.93
N PRO A 222 8.33 7.15 19.89
CA PRO A 222 9.64 6.70 19.47
C PRO A 222 10.57 7.84 18.99
N ASN A 223 10.08 8.79 18.18
CA ASN A 223 10.90 9.93 17.73
C ASN A 223 11.34 10.86 18.87
N ARG A 224 10.72 10.73 20.05
CA ARG A 224 11.07 11.49 21.27
C ARG A 224 11.93 10.69 22.23
N GLY A 225 12.42 9.51 21.81
CA GLY A 225 13.21 8.61 22.64
C GLY A 225 12.38 7.98 23.77
N ARG A 226 11.07 7.80 23.52
CA ARG A 226 10.09 7.28 24.48
C ARG A 226 9.41 6.01 23.98
N SER A 227 10.09 5.18 23.18
CA SER A 227 9.52 3.95 22.60
C SER A 227 8.96 3.00 23.65
N GLU A 228 9.42 3.08 24.90
CA GLU A 228 8.88 2.28 26.01
C GLU A 228 7.40 2.56 26.31
N LEU A 229 6.83 3.67 25.81
CA LEU A 229 5.41 4.01 25.97
C LEU A 229 4.50 3.32 24.94
N THR A 230 5.06 2.71 23.90
CA THR A 230 4.31 1.98 22.86
C THR A 230 4.23 0.49 23.18
N HIS A 231 3.42 -0.24 22.41
CA HIS A 231 3.40 -1.70 22.40
C HIS A 231 3.19 -2.35 23.78
N ARG A 232 2.20 -1.84 24.53
CA ARG A 232 1.99 -2.20 25.94
C ARG A 232 0.52 -2.36 26.27
N LEU A 233 0.26 -3.14 27.30
CA LEU A 233 -1.07 -3.38 27.86
C LEU A 233 -1.35 -2.57 29.14
N ASP A 234 -0.30 -2.01 29.75
CA ASP A 234 -0.36 -1.07 30.89
C ASP A 234 -0.28 0.41 30.44
N GLY A 235 -0.59 0.67 29.17
CA GLY A 235 -0.69 1.98 28.53
C GLY A 235 -1.52 1.89 27.25
N VAL A 236 -2.00 3.04 26.76
CA VAL A 236 -2.94 3.08 25.62
C VAL A 236 -2.38 3.75 24.37
N LEU A 237 -1.12 4.17 24.38
CA LEU A 237 -0.51 4.76 23.18
C LEU A 237 -0.24 3.67 22.15
N GLY A 238 -0.71 3.90 20.91
CA GLY A 238 -0.62 2.90 19.84
C GLY A 238 -1.67 1.78 19.96
N SER A 239 -2.91 2.14 20.31
CA SER A 239 -3.99 1.19 20.53
C SER A 239 -5.32 1.63 19.93
N ILE A 240 -6.20 0.66 19.70
CA ILE A 240 -7.63 0.86 19.50
C ILE A 240 -8.29 0.43 20.80
N LEU A 241 -9.02 1.35 21.44
CA LEU A 241 -9.82 1.07 22.63
C LEU A 241 -11.26 0.76 22.23
N ARG A 242 -11.98 -0.02 23.05
CA ARG A 242 -13.42 -0.27 22.94
C ARG A 242 -14.06 -0.11 24.33
N ILE A 243 -15.03 0.78 24.43
CA ILE A 243 -15.72 1.08 25.69
C ILE A 243 -17.25 1.05 25.52
N ASP A 244 -17.97 0.80 26.62
CA ASP A 244 -19.39 1.12 26.74
C ASP A 244 -19.50 2.56 27.26
N PRO A 245 -19.80 3.57 26.43
CA PRO A 245 -19.82 4.95 26.90
C PRO A 245 -20.98 5.26 27.86
N MET A 246 -22.00 4.37 27.94
CA MET A 246 -23.14 4.48 28.86
C MET A 246 -22.93 3.72 30.19
N GLY A 247 -21.95 2.82 30.23
CA GLY A 247 -21.58 2.06 31.43
C GLY A 247 -20.86 2.90 32.49
N THR A 248 -20.48 2.26 33.59
CA THR A 248 -19.82 2.96 34.73
C THR A 248 -18.78 2.11 35.48
N ASN A 249 -18.34 0.97 34.93
CA ASN A 249 -17.38 0.08 35.61
C ASN A 249 -15.91 0.41 35.32
N SER A 250 -15.60 1.46 34.56
CA SER A 250 -14.23 1.95 34.41
C SER A 250 -13.67 2.51 35.73
N VAL A 251 -12.36 2.69 35.79
CA VAL A 251 -11.67 3.23 36.99
C VAL A 251 -12.18 4.62 37.36
N ASN A 252 -12.47 5.47 36.38
CA ASN A 252 -12.99 6.82 36.61
C ASN A 252 -14.51 6.87 36.82
N GLY A 253 -15.22 5.76 36.57
CA GLY A 253 -16.66 5.61 36.75
C GLY A 253 -17.52 6.36 35.73
N ASN A 254 -16.92 6.95 34.68
CA ASN A 254 -17.64 7.75 33.69
C ASN A 254 -18.11 6.94 32.46
N TYR A 255 -17.56 5.75 32.26
CA TYR A 255 -17.89 4.82 31.18
C TYR A 255 -17.74 3.38 31.67
N GLY A 256 -18.08 2.41 30.83
CA GLY A 256 -17.95 1.00 31.09
C GLY A 256 -16.89 0.31 30.23
N ILE A 257 -16.38 -0.80 30.75
CA ILE A 257 -15.47 -1.71 30.07
C ILE A 257 -16.29 -2.94 29.68
N PRO A 258 -16.50 -3.20 28.38
CA PRO A 258 -17.22 -4.38 27.91
C PRO A 258 -16.57 -5.66 28.44
N VAL A 259 -17.39 -6.61 28.89
CA VAL A 259 -16.91 -7.84 29.56
C VAL A 259 -16.22 -8.80 28.60
N ASP A 260 -16.49 -8.65 27.31
CA ASP A 260 -15.95 -9.40 26.19
C ASP A 260 -14.70 -8.74 25.56
N ASN A 261 -14.25 -7.59 26.07
CA ASN A 261 -12.94 -7.06 25.68
C ASN A 261 -11.83 -8.05 26.05
N PRO A 262 -10.76 -8.18 25.22
CA PRO A 262 -9.75 -9.24 25.38
C PRO A 262 -9.07 -9.25 26.75
N TRP A 263 -8.88 -8.08 27.34
CA TRP A 263 -8.18 -7.93 28.63
C TRP A 263 -9.07 -7.51 29.80
N ALA A 264 -10.39 -7.39 29.61
CA ALA A 264 -11.29 -6.96 30.68
C ALA A 264 -11.33 -7.91 31.88
N SER A 265 -10.95 -9.17 31.69
CA SER A 265 -11.03 -10.23 32.71
C SER A 265 -9.76 -11.09 32.78
N ASP A 266 -8.60 -10.59 32.34
CA ASP A 266 -7.33 -11.33 32.36
C ASP A 266 -6.78 -11.57 33.78
N GLY A 267 -7.24 -10.77 34.76
CA GLY A 267 -6.86 -10.84 36.16
C GLY A 267 -5.56 -10.10 36.49
N ASP A 268 -4.96 -9.38 35.54
CA ASP A 268 -3.80 -8.52 35.76
C ASP A 268 -4.25 -7.09 36.08
N PRO A 269 -4.00 -6.56 37.29
CA PRO A 269 -4.39 -5.20 37.64
C PRO A 269 -3.62 -4.11 36.89
N ASN A 270 -2.58 -4.46 36.13
CA ASN A 270 -1.81 -3.51 35.34
C ASN A 270 -2.30 -3.41 33.89
N THR A 271 -3.12 -4.35 33.42
CA THR A 271 -3.68 -4.28 32.07
C THR A 271 -4.90 -3.34 32.02
N PHE A 272 -4.96 -2.49 31.01
CA PHE A 272 -6.16 -1.72 30.71
C PHE A 272 -7.19 -2.57 29.96
N GLY A 273 -8.33 -2.82 30.61
CA GLY A 273 -9.43 -3.59 30.02
C GLY A 273 -10.12 -2.87 28.84
N GLU A 274 -9.86 -1.57 28.67
CA GLU A 274 -10.34 -0.76 27.56
C GLU A 274 -9.70 -1.12 26.21
N ILE A 275 -8.50 -1.69 26.21
CA ILE A 275 -7.79 -2.02 24.97
C ILE A 275 -8.63 -3.06 24.21
N TYR A 276 -8.75 -2.89 22.89
CA TYR A 276 -9.37 -3.86 21.97
C TYR A 276 -8.32 -4.50 21.04
N ALA A 277 -7.39 -3.69 20.54
CA ALA A 277 -6.21 -4.11 19.78
C ALA A 277 -5.07 -3.13 20.05
N TYR A 278 -3.81 -3.55 19.87
CA TYR A 278 -2.64 -2.73 20.19
C TYR A 278 -1.48 -3.00 19.22
N GLY A 279 -0.40 -2.22 19.33
CA GLY A 279 0.76 -2.35 18.45
C GLY A 279 0.62 -1.54 17.17
N PHE A 280 -0.03 -0.37 17.24
CA PHE A 280 -0.14 0.56 16.10
C PHE A 280 0.77 1.76 16.30
N ARG A 281 1.27 2.33 15.21
CA ARG A 281 1.89 3.66 15.25
C ARG A 281 0.83 4.73 15.29
N ASN A 282 -0.07 4.70 14.32
CA ASN A 282 -1.12 5.71 14.21
C ASN A 282 -2.33 5.10 13.49
N PRO A 283 -3.21 4.37 14.22
CA PRO A 283 -4.45 3.86 13.67
C PRO A 283 -5.33 5.08 13.33
N HIS A 284 -5.29 5.51 12.07
CA HIS A 284 -5.75 6.82 11.66
C HIS A 284 -7.26 6.85 11.42
N ARG A 285 -7.79 5.77 10.85
CA ARG A 285 -9.23 5.54 10.65
C ARG A 285 -9.56 4.08 10.83
N ILE A 286 -10.78 3.84 11.30
CA ILE A 286 -11.42 2.53 11.31
C ILE A 286 -12.77 2.62 10.61
N SER A 287 -13.17 1.53 9.97
CA SER A 287 -14.50 1.38 9.39
C SER A 287 -14.89 -0.10 9.37
N TRP A 288 -16.19 -0.37 9.39
CA TRP A 288 -16.73 -1.71 9.27
C TRP A 288 -17.29 -1.93 7.87
N ASP A 289 -17.28 -3.18 7.42
CA ASP A 289 -18.15 -3.58 6.34
C ASP A 289 -19.61 -3.51 6.81
N ALA A 290 -20.44 -2.68 6.17
CA ALA A 290 -21.84 -2.50 6.58
C ALA A 290 -22.68 -3.80 6.45
N ASP A 291 -22.22 -4.77 5.66
CA ASP A 291 -22.87 -6.08 5.51
C ASP A 291 -22.35 -7.14 6.51
N ASP A 292 -21.23 -6.88 7.20
CA ASP A 292 -20.63 -7.79 8.18
C ASP A 292 -20.01 -7.02 9.37
N GLU A 293 -20.70 -7.04 10.50
CA GLU A 293 -20.28 -6.33 11.73
C GLU A 293 -18.94 -6.80 12.32
N THR A 294 -18.39 -7.91 11.84
CA THR A 294 -17.14 -8.49 12.33
C THR A 294 -15.92 -8.06 11.52
N ILE A 295 -16.11 -7.54 10.30
CA ILE A 295 -15.03 -7.11 9.43
C ILE A 295 -14.75 -5.62 9.67
N MET A 296 -13.72 -5.34 10.47
CA MET A 296 -13.23 -3.99 10.74
C MET A 296 -11.90 -3.74 10.03
N PHE A 297 -11.81 -2.71 9.21
CA PHE A 297 -10.55 -2.26 8.59
C PHE A 297 -9.96 -1.10 9.39
N ALA A 298 -8.63 -1.00 9.41
CA ALA A 298 -7.95 0.23 9.81
C ALA A 298 -6.95 0.69 8.75
N GLY A 299 -6.90 2.00 8.53
CA GLY A 299 -5.73 2.64 7.94
C GLY A 299 -4.73 3.02 9.03
N GLU A 300 -3.48 2.66 8.84
CA GLU A 300 -2.42 2.77 9.82
C GLU A 300 -1.25 3.50 9.15
N ILE A 301 -0.87 4.67 9.70
CA ILE A 301 0.16 5.52 9.07
C ILE A 301 1.55 5.10 9.57
N GLY A 302 2.37 4.64 8.64
CA GLY A 302 3.76 4.23 8.84
C GLY A 302 4.71 5.33 9.28
N GLU A 303 5.91 4.95 9.70
CA GLU A 303 6.95 5.88 10.13
C GLU A 303 7.72 6.45 8.94
N ARG A 304 8.36 5.57 8.17
CA ARG A 304 9.34 5.96 7.15
C ARG A 304 9.33 5.10 5.90
N ASN A 305 8.85 3.87 5.98
CA ASN A 305 9.07 2.89 4.93
C ASN A 305 7.75 2.31 4.41
N VAL A 306 6.80 1.96 5.28
CA VAL A 306 5.64 1.17 4.85
C VAL A 306 4.35 1.73 5.41
N GLU A 307 3.39 1.94 4.51
CA GLU A 307 2.01 2.30 4.83
C GLU A 307 1.11 1.06 4.84
N GLU A 308 0.07 1.06 5.68
CA GLU A 308 -0.67 -0.17 5.99
C GLU A 308 -2.20 -0.02 5.96
N ILE A 309 -2.86 -1.07 5.44
CA ILE A 309 -4.25 -1.39 5.71
C ILE A 309 -4.31 -2.70 6.49
N ASN A 310 -4.92 -2.64 7.67
CA ASN A 310 -5.03 -3.75 8.60
C ASN A 310 -6.48 -4.26 8.71
N LEU A 311 -6.64 -5.57 8.83
CA LEU A 311 -7.91 -6.19 9.25
C LEU A 311 -7.87 -6.35 10.77
N ILE A 312 -8.80 -5.71 11.48
CA ILE A 312 -8.72 -5.60 12.93
C ILE A 312 -9.54 -6.65 13.64
N GLU A 313 -8.85 -7.49 14.41
CA GLU A 313 -9.45 -8.46 15.33
C GLU A 313 -9.09 -8.15 16.79
N ALA A 314 -10.00 -8.55 17.69
CA ALA A 314 -9.85 -8.33 19.12
C ALA A 314 -8.64 -9.10 19.69
N GLY A 315 -7.78 -8.41 20.43
CA GLY A 315 -6.64 -9.00 21.15
C GLY A 315 -5.36 -9.08 20.32
N ASN A 316 -5.42 -8.81 19.02
CA ASN A 316 -4.27 -8.89 18.14
C ASN A 316 -3.28 -7.74 18.38
N ASP A 317 -2.02 -8.06 18.10
CA ASP A 317 -0.84 -7.20 18.20
C ASP A 317 -0.33 -6.88 16.80
N TYR A 318 -0.35 -5.61 16.40
CA TYR A 318 0.03 -5.15 15.06
C TYR A 318 1.51 -4.71 14.99
N GLY A 319 2.26 -4.94 16.07
CA GLY A 319 3.71 -4.99 16.05
C GLY A 319 4.47 -3.68 16.16
N TRP A 320 3.86 -2.51 15.98
CA TRP A 320 4.55 -1.23 16.24
C TRP A 320 4.91 -1.08 17.72
N SER A 321 6.13 -0.66 18.10
CA SER A 321 7.21 -0.12 17.25
C SER A 321 8.34 -1.11 16.94
N GLU A 322 8.04 -2.41 16.87
CA GLU A 322 8.97 -3.48 16.48
C GLU A 322 8.79 -3.90 15.02
N ARG A 323 7.62 -3.61 14.43
CA ARG A 323 7.26 -3.89 13.03
C ARG A 323 6.79 -2.63 12.33
N GLU A 324 7.15 -2.51 11.06
CA GLU A 324 6.61 -1.57 10.07
C GLU A 324 6.34 -2.40 8.81
N GLY A 325 5.07 -2.61 8.48
CA GLY A 325 4.62 -3.61 7.53
C GLY A 325 5.06 -5.03 7.92
N THR A 326 5.42 -5.82 6.92
CA THR A 326 6.05 -7.13 7.09
C THR A 326 7.56 -7.04 7.29
N PHE A 327 8.04 -6.03 8.03
CA PHE A 327 9.47 -5.81 8.25
C PHE A 327 9.78 -5.50 9.70
N ILE A 328 11.02 -5.78 10.09
CA ILE A 328 11.56 -5.39 11.40
C ILE A 328 12.01 -3.94 11.31
N ILE A 329 11.68 -3.15 12.32
CA ILE A 329 12.30 -1.86 12.55
C ILE A 329 13.56 -2.08 13.39
N ASN A 330 14.69 -1.51 12.96
CA ASN A 330 16.00 -1.61 13.62
C ASN A 330 16.69 -2.99 13.55
N GLY A 331 17.93 -3.00 13.05
CA GLY A 331 18.71 -4.21 12.78
C GLY A 331 19.17 -4.99 14.03
N ASP A 332 19.17 -4.40 15.23
CA ASP A 332 19.51 -5.08 16.50
C ASP A 332 18.28 -5.31 17.39
N TRP A 333 17.09 -5.45 16.78
CA TRP A 333 15.82 -5.58 17.50
C TRP A 333 15.85 -6.69 18.57
N GLU A 334 16.49 -7.85 18.30
CA GLU A 334 16.51 -9.00 19.23
C GLU A 334 17.17 -8.68 20.57
N ASN A 335 18.20 -7.83 20.55
CA ASN A 335 18.95 -7.48 21.75
C ASN A 335 18.52 -6.12 22.31
N ASN A 336 17.93 -5.27 21.47
CA ASN A 336 17.55 -3.92 21.83
C ASN A 336 16.33 -3.43 21.04
N PRO A 337 15.13 -3.96 21.33
CA PRO A 337 13.91 -3.65 20.57
C PRO A 337 13.52 -2.17 20.69
N SER A 338 14.04 -1.47 21.70
CA SER A 338 13.79 -0.05 21.93
C SER A 338 14.91 0.89 21.47
N ALA A 339 16.02 0.39 20.91
CA ALA A 339 17.12 1.25 20.47
C ALA A 339 17.40 1.10 18.98
N GLY A 340 17.01 2.10 18.21
CA GLY A 340 17.39 2.20 16.82
C GLY A 340 16.93 3.51 16.24
N ASP A 341 17.44 3.81 15.05
CA ASP A 341 16.80 4.73 14.13
C ASP A 341 15.62 3.97 13.51
N ASN A 342 14.40 4.49 13.63
CA ASN A 342 13.22 3.88 13.01
C ASN A 342 13.13 4.19 11.51
N ASP A 343 14.20 4.78 10.94
CA ASP A 343 14.31 5.12 9.53
C ASP A 343 14.72 3.91 8.65
N GLU A 344 15.03 2.74 9.23
CA GLU A 344 15.53 1.56 8.50
C GLU A 344 14.73 0.29 8.78
N VAL A 345 14.45 -0.49 7.72
CA VAL A 345 13.75 -1.78 7.80
C VAL A 345 14.62 -2.97 7.37
N PHE A 346 14.33 -4.14 7.94
CA PHE A 346 15.07 -5.39 7.76
C PHE A 346 14.11 -6.58 7.58
N GLU A 347 14.61 -7.66 6.96
CA GLU A 347 13.85 -8.91 6.79
C GLU A 347 13.41 -9.49 8.14
N LEU A 348 12.18 -10.01 8.22
CA LEU A 348 11.63 -10.70 9.39
C LEU A 348 12.53 -11.86 9.85
N PRO A 349 12.61 -12.12 11.16
CA PRO A 349 13.44 -13.21 11.66
C PRO A 349 12.82 -14.56 11.28
N ALA A 350 13.64 -15.61 11.19
CA ALA A 350 13.14 -16.94 10.80
C ALA A 350 12.11 -17.55 11.77
N ASN A 351 11.99 -17.03 13.00
CA ASN A 351 11.02 -17.45 14.01
C ASN A 351 9.85 -16.46 14.17
N ASP A 352 9.64 -15.55 13.23
CA ASP A 352 8.64 -14.49 13.34
C ASP A 352 7.21 -15.01 13.59
N ASP A 353 6.81 -16.09 12.92
CA ASP A 353 5.53 -16.79 13.14
C ASP A 353 5.26 -17.19 14.59
N THR A 354 6.30 -17.24 15.44
CA THR A 354 6.19 -17.59 16.87
C THR A 354 6.05 -16.39 17.79
N LEU A 355 6.22 -15.17 17.27
CA LEU A 355 6.21 -13.92 18.04
C LEU A 355 4.79 -13.33 18.19
N GLY A 356 3.84 -13.78 17.36
CA GLY A 356 2.42 -13.45 17.52
C GLY A 356 2.00 -12.10 16.95
N PHE A 357 2.81 -11.50 16.07
CA PHE A 357 2.44 -10.29 15.34
C PHE A 357 1.36 -10.59 14.29
N THR A 358 0.52 -9.59 14.05
CA THR A 358 -0.50 -9.55 13.02
C THR A 358 -0.08 -8.57 11.95
N TYR A 359 -0.16 -8.99 10.69
CA TYR A 359 0.36 -8.26 9.54
C TYR A 359 -0.77 -7.66 8.69
N PRO A 360 -0.47 -6.54 8.00
CA PRO A 360 -1.45 -5.87 7.16
C PRO A 360 -1.95 -6.77 6.04
N ILE A 361 -3.16 -6.47 5.55
CA ILE A 361 -3.75 -7.11 4.37
C ILE A 361 -3.39 -6.37 3.08
N ALA A 362 -2.94 -5.12 3.16
CA ALA A 362 -2.34 -4.40 2.05
C ALA A 362 -1.28 -3.45 2.61
N GLN A 363 -0.15 -3.37 1.93
CA GLN A 363 0.95 -2.48 2.29
C GLN A 363 1.66 -1.96 1.04
N TRP A 364 2.25 -0.77 1.12
CA TRP A 364 3.06 -0.17 0.05
C TRP A 364 4.17 0.69 0.64
N ASP A 365 5.23 0.89 -0.15
CA ASP A 365 6.39 1.68 0.25
C ASP A 365 6.11 3.19 0.16
N HIS A 366 6.93 3.97 0.85
CA HIS A 366 6.87 5.42 0.89
C HIS A 366 7.20 6.13 -0.43
N ASP A 367 7.73 5.42 -1.42
CA ASP A 367 7.80 5.89 -2.80
C ASP A 367 6.43 5.88 -3.50
N GLU A 368 5.49 5.06 -3.03
CA GLU A 368 4.11 4.96 -3.52
C GLU A 368 3.08 5.78 -2.72
N GLY A 369 3.28 6.04 -1.43
CA GLY A 369 2.38 6.85 -0.59
C GLY A 369 2.98 7.17 0.77
N ILE A 370 2.52 8.18 1.52
CA ILE A 370 3.21 8.63 2.75
C ILE A 370 2.26 8.74 3.96
N ALA A 371 0.99 8.31 3.80
CA ALA A 371 0.05 8.22 4.91
C ALA A 371 -1.23 7.49 4.49
N ALA A 372 -1.30 6.18 4.74
CA ALA A 372 -2.51 5.38 4.61
C ALA A 372 -3.60 5.87 5.58
N ILE A 373 -4.74 6.28 5.05
CA ILE A 373 -5.84 6.78 5.87
C ILE A 373 -6.99 5.82 6.01
N GLY A 374 -6.91 4.63 5.43
CA GLY A 374 -8.04 3.71 5.39
C GLY A 374 -9.14 4.20 4.45
N GLY A 375 -10.32 3.62 4.60
CA GLY A 375 -11.38 3.71 3.60
C GLY A 375 -12.71 3.17 4.09
N TYR A 376 -13.59 2.86 3.15
CA TYR A 376 -14.88 2.24 3.42
C TYR A 376 -15.18 1.18 2.38
N VAL A 377 -15.86 0.11 2.79
CA VAL A 377 -16.48 -0.83 1.84
C VAL A 377 -17.70 -0.12 1.25
N TYR A 378 -17.74 0.03 -0.07
CA TYR A 378 -18.91 0.65 -0.71
C TYR A 378 -20.08 -0.32 -0.66
N ARG A 379 -21.13 0.05 0.09
CA ARG A 379 -22.39 -0.68 0.24
C ARG A 379 -23.61 0.15 -0.19
N GLY A 380 -23.36 1.29 -0.84
CA GLY A 380 -24.39 2.15 -1.42
C GLY A 380 -25.08 1.48 -2.60
N SER A 381 -26.26 1.99 -2.95
CA SER A 381 -27.09 1.41 -4.03
C SER A 381 -27.00 2.19 -5.33
N SER A 382 -26.45 3.40 -5.31
CA SER A 382 -26.35 4.27 -6.48
C SER A 382 -25.30 3.80 -7.50
N HIS A 383 -24.27 3.06 -7.05
CA HIS A 383 -23.17 2.59 -7.90
C HIS A 383 -22.97 1.06 -7.76
N PRO A 384 -23.85 0.23 -8.34
CA PRO A 384 -23.83 -1.23 -8.14
C PRO A 384 -22.52 -1.89 -8.59
N ASP A 385 -21.80 -1.32 -9.56
CA ASP A 385 -20.57 -1.89 -10.13
C ASP A 385 -19.38 -1.92 -9.16
N ILE A 386 -19.43 -1.11 -8.09
CA ILE A 386 -18.37 -1.02 -7.08
C ILE A 386 -18.80 -1.55 -5.70
N VAL A 387 -19.99 -2.15 -5.60
CA VAL A 387 -20.48 -2.75 -4.34
C VAL A 387 -19.55 -3.86 -3.88
N GLY A 388 -19.18 -3.84 -2.60
CA GLY A 388 -18.25 -4.81 -1.99
C GLY A 388 -16.77 -4.48 -2.20
N GLN A 389 -16.43 -3.39 -2.90
CA GLN A 389 -15.05 -2.92 -2.99
C GLN A 389 -14.71 -2.08 -1.75
N TYR A 390 -13.60 -2.40 -1.10
CA TYR A 390 -13.01 -1.53 -0.07
C TYR A 390 -12.22 -0.43 -0.77
N ILE A 391 -12.73 0.80 -0.71
CA ILE A 391 -12.12 1.98 -1.32
C ILE A 391 -11.36 2.75 -0.25
N PHE A 392 -10.06 2.82 -0.38
CA PHE A 392 -9.15 3.46 0.59
C PHE A 392 -8.19 4.41 -0.11
N ALA A 393 -7.40 5.13 0.68
CA ALA A 393 -6.51 6.14 0.12
C ALA A 393 -5.26 6.37 0.96
N ASP A 394 -4.30 6.98 0.29
CA ASP A 394 -3.20 7.69 0.91
C ASP A 394 -3.52 9.19 0.91
N LEU A 395 -3.41 9.89 2.05
CA LEU A 395 -3.69 11.34 2.09
C LEU A 395 -2.56 12.17 1.49
N ALA A 396 -1.35 11.62 1.48
CA ALA A 396 -0.14 12.26 1.01
C ALA A 396 0.14 11.87 -0.45
N ASP A 397 1.22 12.37 -1.03
CA ASP A 397 1.54 12.27 -2.46
C ASP A 397 0.37 12.67 -3.39
N GLY A 398 -0.36 13.70 -2.96
CA GLY A 398 -1.48 14.28 -3.68
C GLY A 398 -2.80 13.51 -3.63
N GLY A 399 -2.95 12.51 -2.76
CA GLY A 399 -4.24 11.88 -2.50
C GLY A 399 -4.59 10.79 -3.50
N LYS A 400 -3.82 9.69 -3.50
CA LYS A 400 -4.08 8.51 -4.34
C LYS A 400 -5.20 7.67 -3.72
N LEU A 401 -6.10 7.16 -4.55
CA LEU A 401 -7.13 6.20 -4.14
C LEU A 401 -6.81 4.81 -4.67
N TYR A 402 -7.22 3.82 -3.90
CA TYR A 402 -7.02 2.41 -4.16
C TYR A 402 -8.29 1.62 -3.89
N HIS A 403 -8.41 0.43 -4.47
CA HIS A 403 -9.42 -0.53 -4.07
C HIS A 403 -8.91 -1.96 -4.01
N LEU A 404 -9.59 -2.77 -3.20
CA LEU A 404 -9.51 -4.22 -3.17
C LEU A 404 -10.90 -4.82 -2.93
N ASP A 405 -11.06 -6.11 -3.23
CA ASP A 405 -12.32 -6.82 -2.97
C ASP A 405 -12.45 -7.21 -1.49
N ALA A 406 -13.38 -6.56 -0.79
CA ALA A 406 -13.61 -6.78 0.63
C ALA A 406 -14.11 -8.21 0.93
N GLY A 407 -14.77 -8.87 -0.02
CA GLY A 407 -15.27 -10.24 0.15
C GLY A 407 -14.19 -11.32 0.17
N SER A 408 -12.93 -10.94 -0.13
CA SER A 408 -11.80 -11.86 -0.26
C SER A 408 -10.74 -11.71 0.82
N VAL A 409 -10.94 -10.79 1.78
CA VAL A 409 -9.94 -10.45 2.79
C VAL A 409 -9.74 -11.58 3.78
N VAL A 410 -8.48 -11.84 4.13
CA VAL A 410 -8.08 -12.86 5.11
C VAL A 410 -6.95 -12.27 5.95
N GLN A 411 -7.05 -12.42 7.28
CA GLN A 411 -6.01 -11.96 8.21
C GLN A 411 -4.64 -12.51 7.83
N ASN A 412 -3.59 -11.72 7.99
CA ASN A 412 -2.19 -12.07 7.66
C ASN A 412 -1.97 -12.49 6.19
N THR A 413 -2.88 -12.14 5.28
CA THR A 413 -2.75 -12.43 3.85
C THR A 413 -2.71 -11.13 3.07
N GLN A 414 -1.61 -10.92 2.36
CA GLN A 414 -1.44 -9.78 1.46
C GLN A 414 -2.37 -9.91 0.25
N MET A 415 -3.24 -8.92 0.09
CA MET A 415 -4.22 -8.80 -0.97
C MET A 415 -3.63 -8.02 -2.14
N SER A 416 -4.01 -8.39 -3.36
CA SER A 416 -3.79 -7.50 -4.51
C SER A 416 -4.77 -6.33 -4.43
N PHE A 417 -4.28 -5.14 -4.72
CA PHE A 417 -5.07 -3.91 -4.77
C PHE A 417 -4.60 -3.06 -5.95
N GLU A 418 -5.47 -2.17 -6.40
CA GLU A 418 -5.25 -1.39 -7.62
C GLU A 418 -5.56 0.09 -7.39
N ARG A 419 -4.88 0.98 -8.12
CA ARG A 419 -5.17 2.42 -8.11
C ARG A 419 -6.46 2.73 -8.86
N ILE A 420 -7.24 3.65 -8.28
CA ILE A 420 -8.46 4.20 -8.88
C ILE A 420 -8.14 5.49 -9.62
N ARG A 421 -8.76 5.67 -10.80
CA ARG A 421 -8.79 6.98 -11.47
C ARG A 421 -10.01 7.79 -11.08
N LEU A 422 -9.83 9.09 -10.92
CA LEU A 422 -10.90 10.05 -10.66
C LEU A 422 -11.34 10.70 -11.95
N VAL A 423 -12.64 10.96 -12.11
CA VAL A 423 -13.19 11.78 -13.18
C VAL A 423 -13.84 13.01 -12.57
N PHE A 424 -13.48 14.20 -13.03
CA PHE A 424 -14.09 15.44 -12.55
C PHE A 424 -14.17 16.48 -13.67
N ASN A 425 -15.35 17.07 -13.86
CA ASN A 425 -15.65 17.98 -14.98
C ASN A 425 -15.24 17.40 -16.35
N GLY A 426 -15.46 16.10 -16.57
CA GLY A 426 -15.14 15.39 -17.81
C GLY A 426 -13.64 15.08 -18.02
N ASN A 427 -12.76 15.45 -17.10
CA ASN A 427 -11.33 15.13 -17.16
C ASN A 427 -10.99 13.96 -16.24
N THR A 428 -9.99 13.16 -16.63
CA THR A 428 -9.48 12.05 -15.81
C THR A 428 -8.23 12.46 -15.04
N TYR A 429 -8.14 12.02 -13.79
CA TYR A 429 -7.07 12.34 -12.85
C TYR A 429 -6.59 11.09 -12.13
N ASP A 430 -5.30 11.08 -11.78
CA ASP A 430 -4.61 9.97 -11.12
C ASP A 430 -4.61 10.11 -9.59
N ARG A 431 -4.88 11.33 -9.10
CA ARG A 431 -4.87 11.70 -7.68
C ARG A 431 -5.72 12.94 -7.42
N MET A 432 -6.18 13.08 -6.19
CA MET A 432 -7.12 14.13 -5.80
C MET A 432 -6.56 15.56 -5.89
N SER A 433 -5.24 15.76 -5.73
CA SER A 433 -4.63 17.10 -5.83
C SER A 433 -4.74 17.71 -7.24
N GLN A 434 -4.98 16.89 -8.26
CA GLN A 434 -5.26 17.38 -9.61
C GLN A 434 -6.71 17.89 -9.76
N VAL A 435 -7.63 17.42 -8.90
CA VAL A 435 -9.03 17.86 -8.84
C VAL A 435 -9.18 19.18 -8.05
N THR A 436 -8.43 19.38 -6.96
CA THR A 436 -8.54 20.53 -6.03
C THR A 436 -7.83 21.82 -6.48
N VAL A 437 -7.15 21.80 -7.63
CA VAL A 437 -6.39 22.89 -8.31
C VAL A 437 -4.90 23.07 -7.91
N SER A 438 -4.03 22.52 -8.78
CA SER A 438 -2.62 22.81 -9.15
C SER A 438 -1.53 22.90 -8.07
N GLY A 439 -1.04 21.74 -7.64
CA GLY A 439 0.29 21.60 -7.04
C GLY A 439 0.76 20.16 -7.07
N THR A 440 2.08 19.94 -7.12
CA THR A 440 2.74 18.64 -6.97
C THR A 440 3.23 18.43 -5.54
N GLY A 441 2.68 19.15 -4.57
CA GLY A 441 3.07 19.05 -3.17
C GLY A 441 2.45 17.83 -2.50
N ASN A 442 3.24 17.18 -1.65
CA ASN A 442 2.89 15.90 -1.02
C ASN A 442 1.65 15.94 -0.11
N ARG A 443 1.02 17.09 0.14
CA ARG A 443 -0.22 17.21 0.96
C ARG A 443 -1.25 18.18 0.34
N ASP A 444 -1.23 18.35 -0.97
CA ASP A 444 -2.07 19.32 -1.70
C ASP A 444 -3.53 18.87 -1.90
N SER A 445 -3.91 17.73 -1.34
CA SER A 445 -5.30 17.29 -1.17
C SER A 445 -5.64 17.11 0.32
N ASP A 446 -4.75 16.44 1.07
CA ASP A 446 -5.00 15.94 2.43
C ASP A 446 -6.38 15.27 2.47
N LEU A 447 -6.51 14.25 1.60
CA LEU A 447 -7.75 13.56 1.28
C LEU A 447 -8.33 12.87 2.52
N ARG A 448 -9.66 12.85 2.59
CA ARG A 448 -10.48 12.24 3.63
C ARG A 448 -11.72 11.62 3.00
N PHE A 449 -12.47 10.86 3.79
CA PHE A 449 -13.71 10.21 3.37
C PHE A 449 -14.85 10.56 4.32
N GLY A 450 -16.07 10.32 3.85
CA GLY A 450 -17.26 10.24 4.69
C GLY A 450 -18.39 9.50 3.98
N TYR A 451 -19.48 9.25 4.69
CA TYR A 451 -20.59 8.43 4.19
C TYR A 451 -21.95 8.97 4.65
N ASP A 452 -23.02 8.57 3.98
CA ASP A 452 -24.39 8.79 4.44
C ASP A 452 -25.05 7.51 4.99
N GLU A 453 -26.30 7.60 5.44
CA GLU A 453 -27.05 6.47 6.01
C GLU A 453 -27.44 5.41 4.99
N ASN A 454 -27.31 5.72 3.70
CA ASN A 454 -27.55 4.77 2.62
C ASN A 454 -26.24 4.11 2.17
N ASN A 455 -25.14 4.29 2.92
CA ASN A 455 -23.79 3.83 2.59
C ASN A 455 -23.25 4.43 1.29
N GLU A 456 -23.75 5.59 0.86
CA GLU A 456 -23.14 6.35 -0.23
C GLU A 456 -21.87 7.03 0.28
N LEU A 457 -20.80 6.95 -0.52
CA LEU A 457 -19.47 7.42 -0.16
C LEU A 457 -19.20 8.83 -0.70
N TYR A 458 -18.50 9.62 0.09
CA TYR A 458 -18.05 10.97 -0.22
C TYR A 458 -16.53 11.06 -0.09
N ILE A 459 -15.93 11.84 -0.99
CA ILE A 459 -14.52 12.22 -0.90
C ILE A 459 -14.45 13.64 -0.36
N ILE A 460 -13.52 13.88 0.55
CA ILE A 460 -13.36 15.15 1.24
C ILE A 460 -11.92 15.62 1.04
N SER A 461 -11.72 16.91 0.78
CA SER A 461 -10.39 17.52 0.70
C SER A 461 -10.25 18.59 1.77
N LYS A 462 -9.28 18.38 2.67
CA LYS A 462 -8.94 19.36 3.70
C LYS A 462 -8.24 20.59 3.08
N TYR A 463 -7.57 20.40 1.95
CA TYR A 463 -6.80 21.45 1.29
C TYR A 463 -7.67 22.64 0.86
N ASP A 464 -8.79 22.37 0.19
CA ASP A 464 -9.77 23.36 -0.30
C ASP A 464 -11.08 23.41 0.53
N GLY A 465 -11.22 22.52 1.52
CA GLY A 465 -12.35 22.49 2.43
C GLY A 465 -13.66 22.07 1.74
N LYS A 466 -13.57 21.22 0.71
CA LYS A 466 -14.74 20.75 -0.06
C LYS A 466 -15.09 19.30 0.23
N VAL A 467 -16.38 19.02 0.07
CA VAL A 467 -16.97 17.69 0.02
C VAL A 467 -17.38 17.41 -1.42
N TYR A 468 -17.04 16.23 -1.90
CA TYR A 468 -17.38 15.71 -3.22
C TYR A 468 -18.24 14.46 -3.07
N SER A 469 -19.35 14.39 -3.79
CA SER A 469 -20.13 13.17 -3.92
C SER A 469 -19.62 12.34 -5.09
N ILE A 470 -19.72 11.02 -4.99
CA ILE A 470 -19.55 10.14 -6.14
C ILE A 470 -20.82 10.24 -6.99
N SER A 471 -20.71 10.75 -8.21
CA SER A 471 -21.82 10.89 -9.16
C SER A 471 -21.88 9.77 -10.19
N GLY A 472 -20.81 8.97 -10.28
CA GLY A 472 -20.72 7.78 -11.11
C GLY A 472 -19.54 6.93 -10.68
N ALA A 473 -19.65 5.61 -10.81
CA ALA A 473 -18.50 4.72 -10.68
C ALA A 473 -18.67 3.55 -11.63
N VAL A 474 -17.61 3.21 -12.34
CA VAL A 474 -17.61 2.14 -13.34
C VAL A 474 -16.35 1.30 -13.20
N VAL A 475 -16.50 -0.02 -13.39
CA VAL A 475 -15.40 -0.98 -13.48
C VAL A 475 -15.40 -1.49 -14.93
N GLY A 476 -14.45 -1.04 -15.75
CA GLY A 476 -14.44 -1.36 -17.19
C GLY A 476 -13.05 -1.32 -17.82
N SER A 477 -12.88 -1.91 -19.01
CA SER A 477 -11.57 -2.08 -19.66
C SER A 477 -10.76 -0.78 -19.81
N ILE A 478 -9.49 -0.85 -19.41
CA ILE A 478 -8.49 0.23 -19.35
C ILE A 478 -8.28 0.88 -20.74
N PRO A 479 -8.44 2.20 -20.91
CA PRO A 479 -7.65 2.96 -21.86
C PRO A 479 -6.27 3.18 -21.22
N LYS A 480 -5.26 2.46 -21.71
CA LYS A 480 -3.86 2.63 -21.29
C LYS A 480 -3.26 3.82 -22.03
N ALA A 481 -2.46 4.62 -21.33
CA ALA A 481 -1.47 5.51 -21.90
C ALA A 481 -0.16 5.32 -21.11
N VAL A 482 0.98 5.12 -21.78
CA VAL A 482 2.34 5.21 -21.22
C VAL A 482 3.34 5.55 -22.34
N GLY A 483 4.14 6.63 -22.18
CA GLY A 483 5.47 6.75 -22.82
C GLY A 483 5.87 8.13 -23.37
N GLU A 484 7.04 8.64 -22.98
CA GLU A 484 7.52 10.00 -23.22
C GLU A 484 7.84 10.37 -24.69
N ASN A 485 7.39 11.58 -25.10
CA ASN A 485 7.88 12.43 -26.20
C ASN A 485 7.89 11.85 -27.64
N ALA A 486 6.84 12.14 -28.41
CA ALA A 486 6.90 13.08 -29.55
C ALA A 486 5.53 13.31 -30.21
N GLY A 487 4.84 14.40 -29.81
CA GLY A 487 3.79 15.06 -30.61
C GLY A 487 2.34 14.69 -30.25
N SER A 488 1.79 15.26 -29.18
CA SER A 488 0.36 15.17 -28.83
C SER A 488 -0.53 15.68 -29.98
N THR A 489 -1.56 14.91 -30.31
CA THR A 489 -2.81 15.41 -30.88
C THR A 489 -3.95 14.90 -30.01
N THR A 490 -4.97 15.72 -29.83
CA THR A 490 -6.16 15.35 -29.09
C THR A 490 -7.22 14.69 -29.97
N ILE A 491 -7.92 13.69 -29.44
CA ILE A 491 -9.14 13.08 -30.00
C ILE A 491 -10.33 13.64 -29.25
N THR A 492 -11.36 14.09 -29.96
CA THR A 492 -12.66 14.47 -29.39
C THR A 492 -13.65 13.31 -29.56
N LEU A 493 -14.20 12.81 -28.45
CA LEU A 493 -15.20 11.74 -28.44
C LEU A 493 -16.59 12.28 -28.83
N ALA A 494 -17.53 11.37 -29.09
CA ALA A 494 -18.90 11.71 -29.51
C ALA A 494 -19.69 12.50 -28.45
N ASP A 495 -19.29 12.41 -27.18
CA ASP A 495 -19.83 13.19 -26.06
C ASP A 495 -19.17 14.57 -25.88
N GLY A 496 -18.16 14.89 -26.71
CA GLY A 496 -17.42 16.15 -26.68
C GLY A 496 -16.22 16.17 -25.73
N SER A 497 -15.93 15.07 -25.02
CA SER A 497 -14.70 14.95 -24.22
C SER A 497 -13.47 14.88 -25.12
N VAL A 498 -12.34 15.39 -24.63
CA VAL A 498 -11.09 15.51 -25.40
C VAL A 498 -10.00 14.75 -24.66
N ILE A 499 -9.38 13.77 -25.32
CA ILE A 499 -8.29 12.96 -24.77
C ILE A 499 -7.02 13.12 -25.62
N ASP A 500 -5.84 13.10 -25.00
CA ASP A 500 -4.59 13.00 -25.76
C ASP A 500 -4.49 11.61 -26.41
N ALA A 501 -3.95 11.53 -27.63
CA ALA A 501 -3.88 10.29 -28.39
C ALA A 501 -2.46 10.01 -28.91
N GLU A 502 -2.06 8.73 -28.86
CA GLU A 502 -0.75 8.24 -29.26
C GLU A 502 -0.82 7.07 -30.25
N VAL A 503 0.27 6.87 -31.00
CA VAL A 503 0.41 5.72 -31.89
C VAL A 503 0.53 4.45 -31.06
N GLY A 504 -0.43 3.55 -31.19
CA GLY A 504 -0.56 2.30 -30.46
C GLY A 504 -1.88 2.16 -29.71
N ASP A 505 -2.64 3.25 -29.54
CA ASP A 505 -3.85 3.25 -28.72
C ASP A 505 -5.02 2.55 -29.40
N THR A 506 -5.83 1.78 -28.66
CA THR A 506 -7.11 1.25 -29.19
C THR A 506 -8.26 2.15 -28.75
N VAL A 507 -9.06 2.63 -29.71
CA VAL A 507 -10.18 3.54 -29.50
C VAL A 507 -11.46 2.73 -29.28
N PHE A 508 -12.27 3.14 -28.31
CA PHE A 508 -13.52 2.46 -27.92
C PHE A 508 -14.72 3.43 -27.96
N ASP A 509 -15.89 2.89 -28.27
CA ASP A 509 -17.20 3.52 -28.02
C ASP A 509 -17.98 2.65 -27.03
N GLY A 510 -17.96 3.06 -25.76
CA GLY A 510 -18.42 2.22 -24.65
C GLY A 510 -17.61 0.91 -24.58
N GLU A 511 -18.27 -0.22 -24.80
CA GLU A 511 -17.67 -1.57 -24.73
C GLU A 511 -17.09 -2.07 -26.06
N ASN A 512 -17.30 -1.36 -27.18
CA ASN A 512 -16.88 -1.83 -28.51
C ASN A 512 -15.55 -1.22 -28.94
N ALA A 513 -14.57 -2.07 -29.25
CA ALA A 513 -13.31 -1.66 -29.86
C ALA A 513 -13.56 -1.19 -31.31
N LEU A 514 -13.19 0.05 -31.61
CA LEU A 514 -13.31 0.65 -32.94
C LEU A 514 -12.04 0.47 -33.79
N GLY A 515 -10.87 0.35 -33.16
CA GLY A 515 -9.60 0.08 -33.84
C GLY A 515 -8.38 0.70 -33.15
N THR A 516 -7.17 0.42 -33.64
CA THR A 516 -5.90 0.89 -33.07
C THR A 516 -5.29 2.03 -33.88
N ILE A 517 -4.74 3.06 -33.22
CA ILE A 517 -4.05 4.20 -33.82
C ILE A 517 -2.67 3.74 -34.27
N VAL A 518 -2.37 3.81 -35.56
CA VAL A 518 -1.14 3.21 -36.14
C VAL A 518 -0.12 4.25 -36.60
N SER A 519 -0.50 5.53 -36.68
CA SER A 519 0.41 6.66 -36.92
C SER A 519 -0.29 8.00 -36.61
N ILE A 520 0.46 9.01 -36.17
CA ILE A 520 -0.03 10.39 -36.01
C ILE A 520 0.81 11.29 -36.91
N ASP A 521 0.18 11.90 -37.91
CA ASP A 521 0.85 12.81 -38.83
C ASP A 521 0.27 14.23 -38.69
N GLY A 522 0.64 14.89 -37.59
CA GLY A 522 0.53 16.34 -37.38
C GLY A 522 -0.82 17.01 -37.68
N SER A 523 -1.93 16.28 -37.67
CA SER A 523 -3.25 16.77 -38.08
C SER A 523 -4.33 16.29 -37.12
N VAL A 524 -5.24 17.19 -36.75
CA VAL A 524 -6.44 16.89 -35.94
C VAL A 524 -7.35 15.93 -36.72
N ILE A 525 -7.69 14.78 -36.14
CA ILE A 525 -8.68 13.84 -36.68
C ILE A 525 -9.96 14.00 -35.86
N THR A 526 -11.04 14.44 -36.51
CA THR A 526 -12.38 14.52 -35.91
C THR A 526 -13.19 13.30 -36.35
N LEU A 527 -13.60 12.46 -35.41
CA LEU A 527 -14.47 11.31 -35.68
C LEU A 527 -15.93 11.71 -35.41
N GLU A 528 -16.64 12.14 -36.45
CA GLU A 528 -18.09 12.38 -36.37
C GLU A 528 -18.87 11.13 -36.81
N GLY A 529 -19.06 10.18 -35.88
CA GLY A 529 -20.05 9.10 -36.01
C GLY A 529 -19.50 7.71 -36.39
N PRO A 530 -20.37 6.67 -36.36
CA PRO A 530 -19.96 5.28 -36.57
C PRO A 530 -19.40 5.07 -37.97
N LEU A 531 -18.30 4.33 -38.04
CA LEU A 531 -17.42 4.15 -39.20
C LEU A 531 -18.11 3.40 -40.37
N ALA A 532 -19.02 4.08 -41.08
CA ALA A 532 -19.66 3.54 -42.27
C ALA A 532 -20.03 4.65 -43.26
N GLU A 533 -19.10 5.55 -43.58
CA GLU A 533 -18.95 6.17 -44.91
C GLU A 533 -17.77 7.16 -44.85
N VAL A 534 -17.03 7.26 -45.95
CA VAL A 534 -15.96 8.24 -46.27
C VAL A 534 -14.54 7.67 -46.23
N LEU A 535 -14.16 7.03 -47.34
CA LEU A 535 -12.81 7.13 -47.89
C LEU A 535 -12.91 7.61 -49.34
N ALA A 536 -12.28 8.75 -49.64
CA ALA A 536 -12.06 9.19 -51.01
C ALA A 536 -10.99 8.30 -51.67
N ALA A 537 -11.20 7.96 -52.94
CA ALA A 537 -10.40 7.01 -53.70
C ALA A 537 -8.90 7.36 -53.71
N GLY A 538 -8.07 6.49 -53.11
CA GLY A 538 -6.61 6.57 -53.20
C GLY A 538 -5.84 5.95 -52.04
N THR A 539 -6.44 5.85 -50.85
CA THR A 539 -5.81 5.17 -49.70
C THR A 539 -6.13 3.68 -49.74
N THR A 540 -5.09 2.87 -49.92
CA THR A 540 -5.19 1.42 -49.69
C THR A 540 -5.08 1.22 -48.18
N LEU A 541 -6.17 0.81 -47.53
CA LEU A 541 -6.09 0.12 -46.24
C LEU A 541 -5.75 -1.34 -46.55
N SER A 542 -4.51 -1.74 -46.24
CA SER A 542 -4.16 -3.15 -46.19
C SER A 542 -4.67 -3.69 -44.87
N PHE A 543 -5.67 -4.56 -44.92
CA PHE A 543 -6.03 -5.41 -43.80
C PHE A 543 -5.28 -6.72 -44.02
N ASP A 544 -4.14 -6.89 -43.35
CA ASP A 544 -3.57 -8.23 -43.28
C ASP A 544 -4.42 -9.08 -42.34
N ASN A 545 -4.82 -10.22 -42.88
CA ASN A 545 -5.78 -11.15 -42.35
C ASN A 545 -5.23 -11.78 -41.07
N LEU A 546 -5.96 -11.67 -39.95
CA LEU A 546 -5.71 -12.43 -38.73
C LEU A 546 -5.99 -13.93 -38.97
N SER A 547 -4.99 -14.65 -39.49
CA SER A 547 -4.87 -16.10 -39.32
C SER A 547 -3.48 -16.59 -39.75
N THR A 548 -2.55 -16.62 -38.80
CA THR A 548 -1.55 -17.66 -38.47
C THR A 548 -0.47 -16.97 -37.62
N GLY A 549 -0.21 -17.51 -36.42
CA GLY A 549 0.55 -16.86 -35.36
C GLY A 549 1.95 -16.38 -35.73
N ALA A 550 2.36 -15.31 -35.06
CA ALA A 550 3.72 -14.85 -34.79
C ALA A 550 3.61 -13.70 -33.79
N ASP A 551 4.47 -13.45 -32.82
CA ASP A 551 5.42 -14.24 -32.03
C ASP A 551 5.65 -13.35 -30.80
N VAL A 552 5.35 -13.82 -29.58
CA VAL A 552 5.88 -13.16 -28.38
C VAL A 552 7.26 -13.77 -28.19
N GLN A 553 8.31 -13.04 -28.60
CA GLN A 553 9.68 -13.50 -28.42
C GLN A 553 10.18 -13.25 -27.01
N PHE A 554 10.64 -14.31 -26.39
CA PHE A 554 11.53 -14.30 -25.24
C PHE A 554 12.90 -13.76 -25.70
N VAL A 555 13.20 -12.50 -25.39
CA VAL A 555 14.41 -11.85 -25.91
C VAL A 555 15.69 -12.36 -25.23
N ASN A 556 15.78 -12.36 -23.89
CA ASN A 556 16.87 -13.05 -23.17
C ASN A 556 16.65 -13.15 -21.64
N ILE A 557 17.38 -14.07 -20.99
CA ILE A 557 17.72 -14.01 -19.55
C ILE A 557 19.24 -14.06 -19.41
N ALA A 558 19.81 -13.24 -18.51
CA ALA A 558 21.23 -13.25 -18.18
C ALA A 558 21.43 -13.20 -16.65
N THR A 559 22.15 -14.19 -16.09
CA THR A 559 22.42 -14.25 -14.64
C THR A 559 23.90 -14.51 -14.39
N ARG A 560 24.53 -13.72 -13.51
CA ARG A 560 25.95 -13.83 -13.16
C ARG A 560 26.10 -14.21 -11.69
N GLY A 561 26.90 -15.22 -11.40
CA GLY A 561 27.14 -15.69 -10.03
C GLY A 561 28.46 -16.44 -9.86
N LEU A 562 28.77 -16.78 -8.61
CA LEU A 562 29.91 -17.63 -8.27
C LEU A 562 29.51 -19.09 -8.46
N VAL A 563 30.32 -19.84 -9.20
CA VAL A 563 30.20 -21.30 -9.38
C VAL A 563 31.33 -21.97 -8.60
N GLY A 564 30.98 -22.88 -7.69
CA GLY A 564 31.93 -23.67 -6.92
C GLY A 564 32.40 -24.93 -7.63
N ALA A 565 33.40 -25.59 -7.04
CA ALA A 565 34.04 -26.78 -7.61
C ALA A 565 33.38 -28.10 -7.18
N ASN A 566 32.31 -28.06 -6.38
CA ASN A 566 31.63 -29.22 -5.84
C ASN A 566 30.16 -29.23 -6.26
N ALA A 567 29.55 -30.42 -6.26
CA ALA A 567 28.11 -30.56 -6.46
C ALA A 567 27.34 -29.81 -5.37
N GLY A 568 26.38 -28.98 -5.78
CA GLY A 568 25.59 -28.08 -4.91
C GLY A 568 26.05 -26.63 -4.90
N ASP A 569 27.14 -26.29 -5.59
CA ASP A 569 27.64 -24.91 -5.74
C ASP A 569 27.45 -24.38 -7.18
N GLU A 570 26.41 -24.83 -7.90
CA GLU A 570 26.15 -24.45 -9.30
C GLU A 570 25.42 -23.11 -9.45
N LEU A 571 25.64 -22.41 -10.57
CA LEU A 571 24.80 -21.27 -10.96
C LEU A 571 23.56 -21.79 -11.69
N ILE A 572 22.38 -21.33 -11.27
CA ILE A 572 21.10 -21.78 -11.80
C ILE A 572 20.38 -20.61 -12.49
N GLY A 573 20.03 -20.79 -13.76
CA GLY A 573 19.16 -19.89 -14.51
C GLY A 573 17.87 -20.61 -14.91
N GLY A 574 16.71 -20.15 -14.43
CA GLY A 574 15.41 -20.72 -14.79
C GLY A 574 14.71 -19.90 -15.88
N PHE A 575 14.01 -20.56 -16.80
CA PHE A 575 13.16 -19.91 -17.80
C PHE A 575 11.94 -20.78 -18.18
N VAL A 576 10.90 -20.15 -18.74
CA VAL A 576 9.68 -20.81 -19.21
C VAL A 576 9.53 -20.56 -20.70
N LEU A 577 9.28 -21.60 -21.49
CA LEU A 577 8.91 -21.46 -22.90
C LEU A 577 7.40 -21.54 -23.03
N LEU A 578 6.78 -20.54 -23.65
CA LEU A 578 5.34 -20.50 -23.91
C LEU A 578 5.10 -20.61 -25.42
N GLY A 579 4.11 -21.40 -25.85
CA GLY A 579 3.78 -21.53 -27.27
C GLY A 579 3.14 -22.87 -27.64
N GLU A 580 2.85 -23.07 -28.93
CA GLU A 580 2.25 -24.32 -29.42
C GLU A 580 3.27 -25.25 -30.09
N ASN A 581 4.46 -24.76 -30.42
CA ASN A 581 5.50 -25.50 -31.15
C ASN A 581 6.83 -25.54 -30.37
N PRO A 582 7.64 -26.61 -30.52
CA PRO A 582 9.01 -26.63 -30.01
C PRO A 582 9.82 -25.43 -30.53
N GLN A 583 10.62 -24.84 -29.64
CA GLN A 583 11.41 -23.63 -29.93
C GLN A 583 12.90 -23.93 -29.91
N GLU A 584 13.65 -23.34 -30.84
CA GLU A 584 15.11 -23.40 -30.87
C GLU A 584 15.69 -22.30 -29.98
N VAL A 585 16.53 -22.69 -29.02
CA VAL A 585 17.07 -21.81 -27.98
C VAL A 585 18.58 -21.95 -27.95
N LEU A 586 19.28 -20.82 -27.97
CA LEU A 586 20.72 -20.75 -27.73
C LEU A 586 21.00 -20.46 -26.25
N ILE A 587 21.76 -21.32 -25.61
CA ILE A 587 22.15 -21.20 -24.20
C ILE A 587 23.67 -21.09 -24.12
N ARG A 588 24.18 -20.10 -23.39
CA ARG A 588 25.63 -19.85 -23.21
C ARG A 588 26.02 -19.83 -21.75
N GLY A 589 27.21 -20.32 -21.46
CA GLY A 589 27.86 -20.33 -20.15
C GLY A 589 29.26 -19.76 -20.31
N LEU A 590 29.42 -18.49 -19.95
CA LEU A 590 30.64 -17.72 -20.23
C LEU A 590 31.56 -17.68 -19.00
N GLY A 591 32.84 -17.94 -19.26
CA GLY A 591 33.92 -17.97 -18.27
C GLY A 591 35.20 -17.37 -18.86
N PRO A 592 35.89 -18.05 -19.81
CA PRO A 592 37.01 -17.47 -20.54
C PRO A 592 36.71 -16.11 -21.19
N ASP A 593 35.57 -15.93 -21.87
CA ASP A 593 35.17 -14.66 -22.50
C ASP A 593 35.06 -13.51 -21.47
N LEU A 594 34.61 -13.81 -20.24
CA LEU A 594 34.55 -12.82 -19.17
C LEU A 594 35.94 -12.32 -18.75
N THR A 595 36.97 -13.16 -18.84
CA THR A 595 38.35 -12.75 -18.58
C THR A 595 38.81 -11.72 -19.59
N GLU A 596 38.44 -11.89 -20.86
CA GLU A 596 38.75 -10.94 -21.94
C GLU A 596 37.99 -9.61 -21.75
N ARG A 597 36.80 -9.65 -21.15
CA ARG A 597 36.01 -8.48 -20.74
C ARG A 597 36.45 -7.84 -19.40
N GLY A 598 37.54 -8.30 -18.80
CA GLY A 598 38.13 -7.70 -17.60
C GLY A 598 37.56 -8.19 -16.26
N VAL A 599 36.80 -9.29 -16.25
CA VAL A 599 36.30 -9.91 -15.01
C VAL A 599 37.40 -10.75 -14.37
N ALA A 600 37.86 -10.36 -13.17
CA ALA A 600 38.83 -11.14 -12.41
C ALA A 600 38.19 -12.38 -11.77
N GLY A 601 38.88 -13.52 -11.82
CA GLY A 601 38.42 -14.77 -11.20
C GLY A 601 37.27 -15.45 -11.94
N ALA A 602 37.15 -15.25 -13.25
CA ALA A 602 36.17 -15.95 -14.07
C ALA A 602 36.42 -17.47 -14.07
N LEU A 603 35.33 -18.23 -14.24
CA LEU A 603 35.38 -19.67 -14.31
C LEU A 603 36.17 -20.09 -15.55
N VAL A 604 37.16 -20.96 -15.36
CA VAL A 604 38.12 -21.31 -16.43
C VAL A 604 37.49 -22.22 -17.48
N ASP A 605 36.52 -23.04 -17.08
CA ASP A 605 35.96 -24.12 -17.89
C ASP A 605 34.51 -24.39 -17.44
N PRO A 606 33.55 -23.54 -17.87
CA PRO A 606 32.11 -23.71 -17.62
C PRO A 606 31.51 -24.90 -18.38
N VAL A 607 30.59 -25.62 -17.74
CA VAL A 607 29.78 -26.70 -18.34
C VAL A 607 28.31 -26.45 -18.03
N ILE A 608 27.45 -26.69 -19.01
CA ILE A 608 26.00 -26.45 -18.94
C ILE A 608 25.25 -27.78 -18.95
N GLU A 609 24.26 -27.92 -18.07
CA GLU A 609 23.18 -28.89 -18.19
C GLU A 609 21.83 -28.18 -18.24
N VAL A 610 20.96 -28.57 -19.17
CA VAL A 610 19.58 -28.08 -19.27
C VAL A 610 18.65 -29.16 -18.77
N ARG A 611 17.80 -28.84 -17.80
CA ARG A 611 16.84 -29.75 -17.18
C ARG A 611 15.42 -29.24 -17.37
N ASN A 612 14.47 -30.15 -17.64
CA ASN A 612 13.04 -29.80 -17.64
C ASN A 612 12.45 -29.86 -16.22
N LEU A 613 11.14 -29.57 -16.08
CA LEU A 613 10.44 -29.55 -14.79
C LEU A 613 10.50 -30.91 -14.05
N ALA A 614 10.61 -32.02 -14.78
CA ALA A 614 10.78 -33.35 -14.20
C ALA A 614 12.21 -33.64 -13.70
N GLY A 615 13.13 -32.68 -13.82
CA GLY A 615 14.54 -32.79 -13.44
C GLY A 615 15.39 -33.63 -14.40
N VAL A 616 14.85 -33.98 -15.58
CA VAL A 616 15.54 -34.76 -16.61
C VAL A 616 16.47 -33.85 -17.40
N VAL A 617 17.73 -34.26 -17.56
CA VAL A 617 18.69 -33.55 -18.44
C VAL A 617 18.28 -33.76 -19.89
N VAL A 618 17.91 -32.67 -20.55
CA VAL A 618 17.45 -32.64 -21.95
C VAL A 618 18.54 -32.15 -22.91
N ALA A 619 19.54 -31.41 -22.41
CA ALA A 619 20.69 -30.96 -23.18
C ALA A 619 21.91 -30.75 -22.28
N THR A 620 23.11 -30.83 -22.85
CA THR A 620 24.38 -30.53 -22.16
C THR A 620 25.29 -29.78 -23.12
N GLY A 621 25.97 -28.74 -22.65
CA GLY A 621 26.94 -27.98 -23.45
C GLY A 621 28.29 -27.87 -22.74
N ASP A 622 29.37 -28.13 -23.45
CA ASP A 622 30.75 -28.06 -22.98
C ASP A 622 31.64 -27.64 -24.15
N ASP A 623 32.67 -26.82 -23.91
CA ASP A 623 33.65 -26.38 -24.92
C ASP A 623 33.01 -26.07 -26.30
N TRP A 624 32.38 -24.90 -26.47
CA TRP A 624 31.43 -24.60 -27.58
C TRP A 624 31.89 -25.00 -28.99
N GLY A 625 33.19 -24.96 -29.27
CA GLY A 625 33.78 -25.31 -30.57
C GLY A 625 33.87 -26.81 -30.86
N ASP A 626 33.74 -27.65 -29.84
CA ASP A 626 33.78 -29.12 -29.92
C ASP A 626 32.38 -29.75 -30.00
N GLU A 627 31.32 -28.94 -29.86
CA GLU A 627 29.94 -29.37 -29.98
C GLU A 627 29.59 -29.87 -31.39
N ALA A 628 28.69 -30.86 -31.46
CA ALA A 628 28.30 -31.48 -32.73
C ALA A 628 27.65 -30.48 -33.71
N ASN A 629 27.05 -29.41 -33.19
CA ASN A 629 26.42 -28.31 -33.92
C ASN A 629 27.16 -26.97 -33.74
N ALA A 630 28.47 -26.98 -33.49
CA ALA A 630 29.28 -25.76 -33.30
C ALA A 630 29.14 -24.72 -34.44
N ALA A 631 28.95 -25.18 -35.69
CA ALA A 631 28.72 -24.28 -36.83
C ALA A 631 27.37 -23.54 -36.75
N ASP A 632 26.33 -24.19 -36.24
CA ASP A 632 25.00 -23.61 -36.08
C ASP A 632 24.95 -22.70 -34.85
N ILE A 633 25.67 -23.06 -33.78
CA ILE A 633 25.91 -22.20 -32.61
C ILE A 633 26.60 -20.90 -33.04
N ALA A 634 27.67 -20.99 -33.85
CA ALA A 634 28.38 -19.82 -34.36
C ALA A 634 27.47 -18.90 -35.21
N ALA A 635 26.61 -19.48 -36.04
CA ALA A 635 25.64 -18.74 -36.84
C ALA A 635 24.60 -18.04 -35.95
N ALA A 636 24.04 -18.74 -34.95
CA ALA A 636 23.08 -18.18 -34.01
C ALA A 636 23.68 -17.02 -33.19
N ILE A 637 24.93 -17.14 -32.72
CA ILE A 637 25.62 -16.04 -32.01
C ILE A 637 25.79 -14.82 -32.93
N ALA A 638 26.11 -15.02 -34.21
CA ALA A 638 26.28 -13.93 -35.17
C ALA A 638 24.96 -13.23 -35.52
N GLU A 639 23.82 -13.90 -35.39
CA GLU A 639 22.48 -13.34 -35.60
C GLU A 639 22.04 -12.44 -34.42
N LEU A 640 22.47 -12.77 -33.19
CA LEU A 640 22.08 -12.04 -31.96
C LEU A 640 22.74 -10.66 -31.79
N SER A 641 23.83 -10.36 -32.52
CA SER A 641 24.48 -9.06 -32.43
C SER A 641 25.29 -8.72 -33.69
N SER A 642 25.15 -7.49 -34.17
CA SER A 642 26.01 -6.95 -35.23
C SER A 642 27.44 -6.62 -34.76
N ASP A 643 27.73 -6.76 -33.46
CA ASP A 643 29.06 -6.54 -32.88
C ASP A 643 29.90 -7.83 -32.97
N PRO A 644 31.01 -7.85 -33.74
CA PRO A 644 31.91 -9.00 -33.81
C PRO A 644 32.57 -9.37 -32.47
N ALA A 645 32.50 -8.52 -31.45
CA ALA A 645 32.95 -8.83 -30.07
C ALA A 645 31.95 -9.68 -29.25
N SER A 646 30.83 -10.10 -29.86
CA SER A 646 29.87 -11.03 -29.26
C SER A 646 30.17 -12.51 -29.57
N ALA A 647 31.08 -12.76 -30.52
CA ALA A 647 31.51 -14.10 -30.90
C ALA A 647 32.41 -14.72 -29.83
N LEU A 648 32.25 -16.02 -29.59
CA LEU A 648 33.17 -16.78 -28.75
C LEU A 648 34.46 -17.07 -29.53
N ALA A 649 35.60 -16.99 -28.85
CA ALA A 649 36.89 -17.22 -29.49
C ALA A 649 37.07 -18.70 -29.88
N ASP A 650 37.67 -18.95 -31.04
CA ASP A 650 38.03 -20.31 -31.50
C ASP A 650 38.92 -21.00 -30.46
N GLY A 651 38.50 -22.17 -29.99
CA GLY A 651 39.20 -22.93 -28.95
C GLY A 651 39.01 -22.41 -27.52
N SER A 652 38.03 -21.52 -27.30
CA SER A 652 37.58 -21.16 -25.95
C SER A 652 36.90 -22.33 -25.25
N ALA A 653 37.08 -22.40 -23.92
CA ALA A 653 36.35 -23.32 -23.04
C ALA A 653 35.00 -22.75 -22.56
N ASP A 654 34.54 -21.62 -23.12
CA ASP A 654 33.14 -21.19 -22.91
C ASP A 654 32.19 -22.29 -23.40
N ALA A 655 31.13 -22.57 -22.64
CA ALA A 655 30.12 -23.54 -23.06
C ALA A 655 29.00 -22.83 -23.83
N ALA A 656 28.51 -23.48 -24.87
CA ALA A 656 27.28 -23.08 -25.53
C ALA A 656 26.56 -24.29 -26.11
N ILE A 657 25.24 -24.21 -26.19
CA ILE A 657 24.43 -25.21 -26.88
C ILE A 657 23.24 -24.54 -27.56
N LEU A 658 23.00 -24.92 -28.81
CA LEU A 658 21.76 -24.64 -29.53
C LEU A 658 20.88 -25.89 -29.46
N VAL A 659 19.69 -25.78 -28.88
CA VAL A 659 18.79 -26.92 -28.65
C VAL A 659 17.34 -26.56 -28.91
N THR A 660 16.59 -27.51 -29.49
CA THR A 660 15.13 -27.42 -29.59
C THR A 660 14.48 -27.95 -28.32
N LEU A 661 13.64 -27.14 -27.68
CA LEU A 661 12.95 -27.46 -26.44
C LEU A 661 11.43 -27.46 -26.65
N GLU A 662 10.72 -28.34 -25.96
CA GLU A 662 9.26 -28.42 -26.01
C GLU A 662 8.61 -27.19 -25.33
N PRO A 663 7.49 -26.67 -25.84
CA PRO A 663 6.83 -25.50 -25.28
C PRO A 663 5.96 -25.86 -24.06
N ASN A 664 5.55 -24.83 -23.30
CA ASN A 664 4.76 -24.92 -22.07
C ASN A 664 5.40 -25.78 -20.97
N ASP A 665 6.74 -25.76 -20.90
CA ASP A 665 7.52 -26.42 -19.86
C ASP A 665 8.48 -25.41 -19.20
N VAL A 666 8.92 -25.74 -17.99
CA VAL A 666 9.89 -24.97 -17.21
C VAL A 666 11.26 -25.61 -17.38
N TYR A 667 12.25 -24.80 -17.76
CA TYR A 667 13.62 -25.25 -17.95
C TYR A 667 14.56 -24.59 -16.94
N THR A 668 15.53 -25.38 -16.50
CA THR A 668 16.58 -24.98 -15.57
C THR A 668 17.93 -25.22 -16.23
N VAL A 669 18.70 -24.15 -16.41
CA VAL A 669 20.10 -24.21 -16.84
C VAL A 669 20.98 -24.26 -15.61
N VAL A 670 21.78 -25.31 -15.50
CA VAL A 670 22.73 -25.53 -14.41
C VAL A 670 24.13 -25.34 -14.99
N VAL A 671 24.86 -24.34 -14.47
CA VAL A 671 26.25 -24.07 -14.86
C VAL A 671 27.18 -24.52 -13.75
N SER A 672 28.10 -25.40 -14.10
CA SER A 672 29.12 -25.98 -13.20
C SER A 672 30.52 -25.76 -13.76
N GLY A 673 31.55 -25.95 -12.92
CA GLY A 673 32.94 -25.86 -13.34
C GLY A 673 33.61 -27.21 -13.53
N LYS A 674 34.22 -27.45 -14.70
CA LYS A 674 34.97 -28.68 -15.01
C LYS A 674 36.30 -28.71 -14.28
N GLY A 675 36.27 -29.10 -13.00
CA GLY A 675 37.45 -29.21 -12.14
C GLY A 675 37.98 -27.88 -11.61
N GLY A 676 37.17 -26.82 -11.61
CA GLY A 676 37.52 -25.49 -11.10
C GLY A 676 36.30 -24.69 -10.58
N SER A 677 36.57 -23.56 -9.94
CA SER A 677 35.55 -22.62 -9.43
C SER A 677 35.85 -21.22 -9.95
N GLY A 678 34.82 -20.37 -10.11
CA GLY A 678 34.99 -19.00 -10.57
C GLY A 678 33.66 -18.32 -10.89
N VAL A 679 33.75 -17.10 -11.39
CA VAL A 679 32.57 -16.32 -11.83
C VAL A 679 32.15 -16.78 -13.23
N ALA A 680 30.89 -17.16 -13.40
CA ALA A 680 30.31 -17.47 -14.70
C ALA A 680 29.09 -16.58 -15.00
N LEU A 681 28.78 -16.43 -16.28
CA LEU A 681 27.56 -15.78 -16.78
C LEU A 681 26.78 -16.81 -17.60
N VAL A 682 25.51 -17.03 -17.24
CA VAL A 682 24.59 -17.82 -18.07
C VAL A 682 23.67 -16.91 -18.86
N GLU A 683 23.48 -17.20 -20.14
CA GLU A 683 22.58 -16.47 -21.02
C GLU A 683 21.70 -17.45 -21.81
N VAL A 684 20.44 -17.08 -22.03
CA VAL A 684 19.46 -17.85 -22.81
C VAL A 684 18.83 -16.91 -23.82
N PHE A 685 18.82 -17.31 -25.10
CA PHE A 685 18.25 -16.57 -26.22
C PHE A 685 17.29 -17.45 -27.00
N GLU A 686 16.07 -16.98 -27.24
CA GLU A 686 15.19 -17.60 -28.24
C GLU A 686 15.64 -17.20 -29.65
N LYS A 687 15.54 -18.12 -30.60
CA LYS A 687 15.81 -17.82 -32.01
C LYS A 687 14.49 -17.67 -32.76
N ASP A 688 14.31 -16.54 -33.43
CA ASP A 688 13.21 -16.30 -34.38
C ASP A 688 13.09 -17.47 -35.38
N GLN A 689 11.87 -17.99 -35.62
CA GLN A 689 11.62 -19.03 -36.63
C GLN A 689 11.55 -18.48 -38.06
#